data_AF-A0A0D2IQG3-F1
#
_entry.id   AF-A0A0D2IQG3-F1
#
_cell.length_a   1.000
_cell.length_b   1.000
_cell.length_c   1.000
_cell.angle_alpha   90.00
_cell.angle_beta   90.00
_cell.angle_gamma   90.00
#
_symmetry.space_group_name_H-M   'P 1'
#
loop_
_entity.id
_entity.type
_entity.pdbx_description
1 polymer ?
#
loop_
_entity_poly.entity_id
_entity_poly.type
_entity_poly.pdbx_seq_one_letter_code
_entity_poly.pdbx_strand_id
1 'polypeptide(L)'
;MARIHELPSTSIPTRPRPVDNLFLKRGNELFNQGDYNNAVFLYGEALRQDTDNASLYLQLALARMMCSPPQLDQALHDVNSAIQLSPSNGHAWKLKGDIYLRKQEYRAAEEVLEQATNILQGYDKVQAIHSLADARTRASTQPPAASIPRTTTQSVSVHPPQPELAANRPTINVDSSQSNPPAAETETRPLPPAPLTPQAPTAGTASLSPYPSQPPRPATPNMITQSEALAQQLDIPTEAPPSYSAASRPVTGSTMGGPTASQTLDFQTTITAKRQGSLYLRPLTTEGQIDTIQLLFFGRTYIQSILLDLPPHTAVHPAWKNYFVDAISHPGTNFVDYDCESTSSYDGYHLGTTSVLGYAEEYREYQLTLKLQLQLSLEAQTIPPPMALDAIVERIQLLQRSPTLEDNVKLDQILGLVPAFNATTRTAISDICMSFHRAQYTAPNRFIDFLTSGSFSVHLFGTTGIGLTNFLFHILLGAELAIRLTKMGAGQKYPNIMKTTTSALVFIARQWMQNVTIRRSLTSKYALVATNHATQSDGLLRFAEALGWPYMHEARENIEDLYTKLTSNPANVADYLKDWLYGLVLPGKFFRHRILSCLVLACPTTKHLGYAPHYDAGLIVGNKSYWPKRTVLGRVLGGLRNPKSTCGWIGPVPCPTGCQSSWILLHARRVNFVTPVVDDMTQTNLELLGFSESEADIDPIGLTREISDMNKWNPPTSLPARAGASTSAVSNDTSAVRLTAVRLNEVESTVSVARQYRAAVDFMCNGEQVTFTLYSNPVFVHVPKCAGTSHPIHERLVKKMFTGVVLAKDLNNGANIPSTEVLTIIDATEPGEEALARAWCAQSGRHAVVRKNGIGCFTCATNLATKRTGLGFNVLIWC
;
A
#
# COMPACT_ATOMS: atom_id res chain seq x y z
N MET A 1 33.70 -51.83 -32.31
CA MET A 1 34.72 -52.00 -31.25
C MET A 1 35.53 -50.72 -31.16
N ALA A 2 35.93 -50.37 -29.93
CA ALA A 2 36.78 -49.24 -29.52
C ALA A 2 36.11 -47.85 -29.40
N ARG A 3 36.40 -47.24 -28.23
CA ARG A 3 35.85 -46.04 -27.60
C ARG A 3 36.45 -44.76 -28.18
N ILE A 4 35.67 -43.69 -28.21
CA ILE A 4 36.18 -42.33 -28.07
C ILE A 4 35.45 -41.72 -26.86
N HIS A 5 36.24 -41.17 -25.94
CA HIS A 5 35.83 -40.56 -24.68
C HIS A 5 34.96 -39.31 -24.92
N GLU A 6 33.73 -39.29 -24.42
CA GLU A 6 32.98 -38.04 -24.21
C GLU A 6 33.26 -37.50 -22.80
N LEU A 7 33.92 -36.33 -22.76
CA LEU A 7 34.05 -35.47 -21.59
C LEU A 7 32.70 -34.78 -21.29
N PRO A 8 32.40 -34.43 -20.03
CA PRO A 8 31.13 -33.82 -19.66
C PRO A 8 31.01 -32.43 -20.28
N SER A 9 29.93 -32.20 -21.03
CA SER A 9 29.58 -30.88 -21.56
C SER A 9 29.29 -29.94 -20.38
N THR A 10 30.23 -29.05 -20.12
CA THR A 10 30.05 -27.89 -19.25
C THR A 10 28.86 -27.08 -19.76
N SER A 11 27.78 -27.09 -18.99
CA SER A 11 26.60 -26.27 -19.25
C SER A 11 26.98 -24.79 -19.27
N ILE A 12 26.98 -24.20 -20.46
CA ILE A 12 26.95 -22.75 -20.64
C ILE A 12 25.66 -22.26 -19.96
N PRO A 13 25.69 -21.30 -19.02
CA PRO A 13 24.48 -20.74 -18.46
C PRO A 13 23.72 -20.04 -19.59
N THR A 14 22.61 -20.64 -20.01
CA THR A 14 21.71 -20.06 -21.00
C THR A 14 21.10 -18.80 -20.39
N ARG A 15 21.46 -17.64 -20.96
CA ARG A 15 20.88 -16.34 -20.62
C ARG A 15 19.34 -16.49 -20.62
N PRO A 16 18.64 -16.15 -19.53
CA PRO A 16 17.17 -16.23 -19.52
C PRO A 16 16.63 -15.36 -20.66
N ARG A 17 15.68 -15.92 -21.44
CA ARG A 17 14.98 -15.18 -22.50
C ARG A 17 14.37 -13.91 -21.89
N PRO A 18 14.34 -12.78 -22.62
CA PRO A 18 13.87 -11.52 -22.07
C PRO A 18 12.41 -11.69 -21.66
N VAL A 19 12.19 -11.68 -20.34
CA VAL A 19 10.86 -11.50 -19.77
C VAL A 19 10.39 -10.14 -20.30
N ASP A 20 9.19 -10.09 -20.87
CA ASP A 20 8.59 -8.82 -21.29
C ASP A 20 8.54 -7.89 -20.06
N ASN A 21 9.51 -7.00 -19.95
CA ASN A 21 9.65 -6.14 -18.79
C ASN A 21 8.56 -5.06 -18.90
N LEU A 22 7.42 -5.34 -18.27
CA LEU A 22 6.26 -4.48 -18.24
C LEU A 22 6.63 -3.07 -17.74
N PHE A 23 7.55 -2.98 -16.79
CA PHE A 23 8.06 -1.70 -16.27
C PHE A 23 8.88 -0.95 -17.32
N LEU A 24 9.67 -1.62 -18.15
CA LEU A 24 10.38 -1.01 -19.28
C LEU A 24 9.41 -0.50 -20.34
N LYS A 25 8.39 -1.30 -20.73
CA LYS A 25 7.38 -0.87 -21.72
C LYS A 25 6.61 0.35 -21.23
N ARG A 26 6.14 0.31 -19.97
CA ARG A 26 5.41 1.42 -19.35
C ARG A 26 6.29 2.64 -19.09
N GLY A 27 7.57 2.43 -18.74
CA GLY A 27 8.57 3.49 -18.61
C GLY A 27 8.79 4.22 -19.93
N ASN A 28 8.93 3.49 -21.05
CA ASN A 28 9.03 4.08 -22.39
C ASN A 28 7.77 4.86 -22.78
N GLU A 29 6.58 4.36 -22.45
CA GLU A 29 5.31 5.08 -22.69
C GLU A 29 5.28 6.41 -21.95
N LEU A 30 5.62 6.43 -20.65
CA LEU A 30 5.65 7.66 -19.86
C LEU A 30 6.76 8.62 -20.30
N PHE A 31 7.91 8.08 -20.69
CA PHE A 31 9.01 8.86 -21.26
C PHE A 31 8.57 9.58 -22.54
N ASN A 32 7.87 8.87 -23.44
CA ASN A 32 7.34 9.44 -24.67
C ASN A 32 6.18 10.44 -24.43
N GLN A 33 5.45 10.30 -23.32
CA GLN A 33 4.42 11.26 -22.88
C GLN A 33 5.02 12.51 -22.20
N GLY A 34 6.34 12.58 -22.01
CA GLY A 34 7.03 13.69 -21.36
C GLY A 34 6.98 13.64 -19.83
N ASP A 35 6.43 12.57 -19.24
CA ASP A 35 6.41 12.36 -17.78
C ASP A 35 7.69 11.66 -17.31
N TYR A 36 8.78 12.43 -17.35
CA TYR A 36 10.11 11.94 -17.02
C TYR A 36 10.25 11.51 -15.55
N ASN A 37 9.52 12.15 -14.63
CA ASN A 37 9.56 11.80 -13.20
C ASN A 37 9.04 10.38 -12.96
N ASN A 38 7.93 10.00 -13.59
CA ASN A 38 7.39 8.65 -13.46
C ASN A 38 8.16 7.63 -14.32
N ALA A 39 8.73 8.04 -15.45
CA ALA A 39 9.64 7.20 -16.23
C ALA A 39 10.88 6.78 -15.42
N VAL A 40 11.48 7.70 -14.64
CA VAL A 40 12.61 7.39 -13.74
C VAL A 40 12.23 6.29 -12.74
N PHE A 41 11.05 6.36 -12.15
CA PHE A 41 10.58 5.35 -11.20
C PHE A 41 10.44 3.97 -11.88
N LEU A 42 9.75 3.91 -13.03
CA LEU A 42 9.52 2.65 -13.73
C LEU A 42 10.81 2.04 -14.29
N TYR A 43 11.75 2.86 -14.79
CA TYR A 43 13.06 2.36 -15.18
C TYR A 43 13.87 1.86 -13.97
N GLY A 44 13.71 2.47 -12.79
CA GLY A 44 14.31 1.97 -11.54
C GLY A 44 13.75 0.61 -11.12
N GLU A 45 12.44 0.39 -11.21
CA GLU A 45 11.82 -0.91 -10.94
C GLU A 45 12.19 -1.95 -12.02
N ALA A 46 12.27 -1.52 -13.30
CA ALA A 46 12.73 -2.38 -14.39
C ALA A 46 14.18 -2.86 -14.15
N LEU A 47 15.04 -1.97 -13.65
CA LEU A 47 16.44 -2.28 -13.34
C LEU A 47 16.59 -3.22 -12.15
N ARG A 48 15.67 -3.20 -11.16
CA ARG A 48 15.66 -4.20 -10.07
C ARG A 48 15.38 -5.62 -10.56
N GLN A 49 14.72 -5.76 -11.71
CA GLN A 49 14.45 -7.05 -12.33
C GLN A 49 15.60 -7.52 -13.24
N ASP A 50 16.29 -6.58 -13.88
CA ASP A 50 17.41 -6.84 -14.79
C ASP A 50 18.55 -5.85 -14.53
N THR A 51 19.39 -6.19 -13.55
CA THR A 51 20.43 -5.31 -13.00
C THR A 51 21.66 -5.15 -13.92
N ASP A 52 21.80 -6.01 -14.94
CA ASP A 52 22.94 -6.04 -15.87
C ASP A 52 22.61 -5.45 -17.25
N ASN A 53 21.52 -4.68 -17.35
CA ASN A 53 21.03 -4.15 -18.63
C ASN A 53 21.52 -2.72 -18.90
N ALA A 54 22.55 -2.59 -19.72
CA ALA A 54 23.14 -1.30 -20.10
C ALA A 54 22.12 -0.33 -20.74
N SER A 55 21.14 -0.84 -21.48
CA SER A 55 20.10 -0.01 -22.11
C SER A 55 19.12 0.56 -21.08
N LEU A 56 18.81 -0.18 -20.00
CA LEU A 56 17.96 0.33 -18.91
C LEU A 56 18.64 1.46 -18.13
N TYR A 57 19.93 1.30 -17.80
CA TYR A 57 20.70 2.38 -17.19
C TYR A 57 20.76 3.63 -18.07
N LEU A 58 20.89 3.46 -19.39
CA LEU A 58 20.88 4.57 -20.34
C LEU A 58 19.54 5.32 -20.36
N GLN A 59 18.42 4.59 -20.41
CA GLN A 59 17.07 5.18 -20.40
C GLN A 59 16.76 5.86 -19.06
N LEU A 60 17.19 5.27 -17.94
CA LEU A 60 17.07 5.86 -16.61
C LEU A 60 17.87 7.16 -16.49
N ALA A 61 19.13 7.17 -16.94
CA ALA A 61 19.97 8.36 -16.94
C ALA A 61 19.33 9.50 -17.76
N LEU A 62 18.77 9.17 -18.92
CA LEU A 62 18.09 10.13 -19.78
C LEU A 62 16.84 10.70 -19.11
N ALA A 63 16.03 9.84 -18.47
CA ALA A 63 14.84 10.26 -17.74
C ALA A 63 15.20 11.16 -16.54
N ARG A 64 16.26 10.84 -15.78
CA ARG A 64 16.76 11.67 -14.67
C ARG A 64 17.36 13.00 -15.12
N MET A 65 17.94 13.04 -16.33
CA MET A 65 18.38 14.30 -16.93
C MET A 65 17.19 15.18 -17.30
N MET A 66 16.10 14.60 -17.80
CA MET A 66 14.92 15.32 -18.31
C MET A 66 13.85 15.64 -17.25
N CYS A 67 13.93 15.05 -16.07
CA CYS A 67 12.97 15.26 -15.00
C CYS A 67 13.03 16.68 -14.39
N SER A 68 11.98 17.05 -13.64
CA SER A 68 11.88 18.36 -12.99
C SER A 68 11.65 18.17 -11.48
N PRO A 69 12.61 18.55 -10.61
CA PRO A 69 13.92 19.12 -10.95
C PRO A 69 14.90 18.08 -11.57
N PRO A 70 15.85 18.48 -12.43
CA PRO A 70 16.83 17.58 -13.03
C PRO A 70 17.76 16.94 -11.99
N GLN A 71 17.97 15.63 -12.08
CA GLN A 71 18.82 14.86 -11.16
C GLN A 71 20.17 14.52 -11.81
N LEU A 72 20.98 15.55 -12.11
CA LEU A 72 22.18 15.43 -12.97
C LEU A 72 23.29 14.53 -12.38
N ASP A 73 23.52 14.56 -11.06
CA ASP A 73 24.55 13.72 -10.43
C ASP A 73 24.16 12.22 -10.44
N GLN A 74 22.88 11.94 -10.25
CA GLN A 74 22.35 10.58 -10.31
C GLN A 74 22.32 10.07 -11.76
N ALA A 75 22.00 10.95 -12.73
CA ALA A 75 22.11 10.62 -14.15
C ALA A 75 23.56 10.32 -14.58
N LEU A 76 24.56 11.04 -14.03
CA LEU A 76 25.98 10.72 -14.24
C LEU A 76 26.36 9.35 -13.66
N HIS A 77 25.82 9.00 -12.49
CA HIS A 77 26.07 7.68 -11.91
C HIS A 77 25.51 6.57 -12.81
N ASP A 78 24.25 6.69 -13.23
CA ASP A 78 23.60 5.67 -14.06
C ASP A 78 24.26 5.52 -15.44
N VAL A 79 24.64 6.63 -16.08
CA VAL A 79 25.31 6.57 -17.39
C VAL A 79 26.71 5.97 -17.29
N ASN A 80 27.41 6.16 -16.16
CA ASN A 80 28.68 5.48 -15.91
C ASN A 80 28.48 3.97 -15.74
N SER A 81 27.41 3.54 -15.06
CA SER A 81 27.03 2.12 -14.97
C SER A 81 26.69 1.53 -16.35
N ALA A 82 26.00 2.29 -17.21
CA ALA A 82 25.73 1.88 -18.59
C ALA A 82 27.03 1.70 -19.42
N ILE A 83 28.01 2.60 -19.26
CA ILE A 83 29.32 2.53 -19.92
C ILE A 83 30.16 1.37 -19.36
N GLN A 84 30.13 1.11 -18.06
CA GLN A 84 30.83 -0.02 -17.45
C GLN A 84 30.31 -1.36 -17.99
N LEU A 85 28.99 -1.48 -18.17
CA LEU A 85 28.36 -2.68 -18.71
C LEU A 85 28.53 -2.81 -20.24
N SER A 86 28.59 -1.70 -20.97
CA SER A 86 28.83 -1.69 -22.42
C SER A 86 29.70 -0.51 -22.84
N PRO A 87 31.04 -0.67 -22.81
CA PRO A 87 31.99 0.41 -23.13
C PRO A 87 31.89 0.92 -24.58
N SER A 88 31.36 0.09 -25.49
CA SER A 88 31.14 0.43 -26.90
C SER A 88 29.79 1.12 -27.17
N ASN A 89 29.00 1.43 -26.15
CA ASN A 89 27.71 2.11 -26.32
C ASN A 89 27.91 3.62 -26.54
N GLY A 90 28.00 4.05 -27.80
CA GLY A 90 28.20 5.45 -28.17
C GLY A 90 27.11 6.40 -27.68
N HIS A 91 25.87 5.94 -27.49
CA HIS A 91 24.78 6.77 -26.94
C HIS A 91 24.97 7.08 -25.45
N ALA A 92 25.57 6.16 -24.69
CA ALA A 92 25.90 6.38 -23.29
C ALA A 92 27.02 7.42 -23.13
N TRP A 93 28.05 7.36 -23.98
CA TRP A 93 29.09 8.39 -24.04
C TRP A 93 28.53 9.75 -24.43
N LYS A 94 27.66 9.81 -25.44
CA LYS A 94 26.99 11.06 -25.83
C LYS A 94 26.16 11.64 -24.68
N LEU A 95 25.32 10.83 -24.04
CA LEU A 95 24.46 11.28 -22.95
C LEU A 95 25.28 11.79 -21.75
N LYS A 96 26.40 11.14 -21.43
CA LYS A 96 27.32 11.61 -20.40
C LYS A 96 27.87 13.01 -20.72
N GLY A 97 28.23 13.24 -21.99
CA GLY A 97 28.62 14.56 -22.50
C GLY A 97 27.52 15.61 -22.36
N ASP A 98 26.29 15.27 -22.75
CA ASP A 98 25.12 16.16 -22.64
C ASP A 98 24.78 16.50 -21.17
N ILE A 99 24.99 15.55 -20.23
CA ILE A 99 24.83 15.80 -18.80
C ILE A 99 25.90 16.77 -18.29
N TYR A 100 27.17 16.63 -18.70
CA TYR A 100 28.22 17.61 -18.36
C TYR A 100 27.94 19.00 -18.94
N LEU A 101 27.39 19.09 -20.16
CA LEU A 101 26.92 20.36 -20.73
C LEU A 101 25.84 21.02 -19.87
N ARG A 102 24.85 20.26 -19.38
CA ARG A 102 23.81 20.77 -18.45
C ARG A 102 24.39 21.18 -17.08
N LYS A 103 25.43 20.50 -16.61
CA LYS A 103 26.18 20.86 -15.39
C LYS A 103 27.15 22.03 -15.59
N GLN A 104 27.32 22.53 -16.81
CA GLN A 104 28.28 23.59 -17.19
C GLN A 104 29.75 23.19 -17.04
N GLU A 105 30.05 21.89 -17.08
CA GLU A 105 31.41 21.32 -17.00
C GLU A 105 31.96 21.07 -18.42
N TYR A 106 32.23 22.15 -19.16
CA TYR A 106 32.43 22.06 -20.62
C TYR A 106 33.69 21.29 -21.07
N ARG A 107 34.80 21.36 -20.31
CA ARG A 107 36.01 20.58 -20.63
C ARG A 107 35.81 19.07 -20.48
N ALA A 108 35.11 18.65 -19.43
CA ALA A 108 34.76 17.24 -19.23
C ALA A 108 33.75 16.77 -20.28
N ALA A 109 32.84 17.64 -20.73
CA ALA A 109 31.93 17.34 -21.83
C ALA A 109 32.70 17.12 -23.15
N GLU A 110 33.71 17.93 -23.45
CA GLU A 110 34.53 17.80 -24.67
C GLU A 110 35.21 16.44 -24.77
N GLU A 111 35.95 16.02 -23.74
CA GLU A 111 36.68 14.74 -23.71
C GLU A 111 35.74 13.53 -23.94
N VAL A 112 34.57 13.56 -23.30
CA VAL A 112 33.57 12.49 -23.36
C VAL A 112 32.82 12.47 -24.69
N LEU A 113 32.53 13.64 -25.27
CA LEU A 113 31.85 13.75 -26.56
C LEU A 113 32.77 13.37 -27.73
N GLU A 114 34.07 13.64 -27.65
CA GLU A 114 35.05 13.12 -28.63
C GLU A 114 35.01 11.59 -28.69
N GLN A 115 35.01 10.93 -27.54
CA GLN A 115 34.85 9.47 -27.47
C GLN A 115 33.51 9.01 -28.07
N ALA A 116 32.42 9.74 -27.84
CA ALA A 116 31.14 9.45 -28.47
C ALA A 116 31.19 9.55 -30.00
N THR A 117 31.88 10.56 -30.56
CA THR A 117 31.99 10.73 -32.03
C THR A 117 32.87 9.67 -32.71
N ASN A 118 33.80 9.07 -31.98
CA ASN A 118 34.63 7.98 -32.45
C ASN A 118 33.85 6.66 -32.53
N ILE A 119 32.87 6.46 -31.65
CA ILE A 119 32.07 5.24 -31.56
C ILE A 119 30.80 5.33 -32.44
N LEU A 120 30.12 6.47 -32.44
CA LEU A 120 28.86 6.68 -33.17
C LEU A 120 29.08 6.81 -34.68
N GLN A 121 28.06 6.42 -35.47
CA GLN A 121 28.03 6.56 -36.92
C GLN A 121 26.72 7.22 -37.39
N GLY A 122 26.67 7.67 -38.64
CA GLY A 122 25.46 8.24 -39.24
C GLY A 122 24.91 9.47 -38.51
N TYR A 123 23.59 9.55 -38.38
CA TYR A 123 22.88 10.71 -37.80
C TYR A 123 23.27 10.97 -36.33
N ASP A 124 23.47 9.92 -35.54
CA ASP A 124 23.85 10.05 -34.12
C ASP A 124 25.24 10.65 -33.93
N LYS A 125 26.17 10.36 -34.86
CA LYS A 125 27.49 11.01 -34.88
C LYS A 125 27.36 12.51 -35.16
N VAL A 126 26.48 12.90 -36.08
CA VAL A 126 26.23 14.32 -36.39
C VAL A 126 25.69 15.05 -35.16
N GLN A 127 24.76 14.44 -34.42
CA GLN A 127 24.28 15.02 -33.17
C GLN A 127 25.38 15.14 -32.10
N ALA A 128 26.23 14.12 -31.96
CA ALA A 128 27.36 14.19 -31.02
C ALA A 128 28.40 15.24 -31.42
N ILE A 129 28.67 15.43 -32.72
CA ILE A 129 29.53 16.52 -33.23
C ILE A 129 28.92 17.89 -32.91
N HIS A 130 27.59 18.04 -32.99
CA HIS A 130 26.91 19.27 -32.62
C HIS A 130 27.03 19.57 -31.12
N SER A 131 26.80 18.57 -30.25
CA SER A 131 27.04 18.71 -28.80
C SER A 131 28.51 19.03 -28.51
N LEU A 132 29.46 18.42 -29.23
CA LEU A 132 30.90 18.69 -29.10
C LEU A 132 31.27 20.12 -29.51
N ALA A 133 30.69 20.61 -30.61
CA ALA A 133 30.86 21.99 -31.04
C ALA A 133 30.31 22.98 -30.00
N ASP A 134 29.14 22.71 -29.41
CA ASP A 134 28.56 23.51 -28.33
C ASP A 134 29.43 23.47 -27.05
N ALA A 135 30.01 22.31 -26.72
CA ALA A 135 30.97 22.21 -25.62
C ALA A 135 32.22 23.07 -25.85
N ARG A 136 32.79 23.06 -27.07
CA ARG A 136 33.99 23.84 -27.43
C ARG A 136 33.73 25.35 -27.47
N THR A 137 32.58 25.77 -27.98
CA THR A 137 32.20 27.20 -28.00
C THR A 137 31.94 27.72 -26.58
N ARG A 138 31.31 26.93 -25.71
CA ARG A 138 31.10 27.30 -24.30
C ARG A 138 32.38 27.19 -23.44
N ALA A 139 33.26 26.24 -23.74
CA ALA A 139 34.56 26.13 -23.09
C ALA A 139 35.50 27.30 -23.45
N SER A 140 35.46 27.79 -24.69
CA SER A 140 36.25 28.94 -25.13
C SER A 140 35.73 30.29 -24.63
N THR A 141 34.47 30.36 -24.18
CA THR A 141 33.85 31.57 -23.62
C THR A 141 33.86 31.64 -22.09
N GLN A 142 34.29 30.58 -21.39
CA GLN A 142 34.52 30.63 -19.94
C GLN A 142 35.86 31.34 -19.63
N PRO A 143 35.88 32.36 -18.73
CA PRO A 143 37.14 32.87 -18.20
C PRO A 143 37.84 31.76 -17.40
N PRO A 144 39.19 31.70 -17.38
CA PRO A 144 39.91 30.66 -16.65
C PRO A 144 39.53 30.72 -15.18
N ALA A 145 38.78 29.72 -14.71
CA ALA A 145 38.45 29.58 -13.30
C ALA A 145 39.73 29.37 -12.49
N ALA A 146 39.93 30.25 -11.50
CA ALA A 146 41.08 30.27 -10.61
C ALA A 146 41.38 28.89 -10.03
N SER A 147 42.60 28.43 -10.25
CA SER A 147 43.17 27.25 -9.59
C SER A 147 43.17 27.46 -8.07
N ILE A 148 42.39 26.67 -7.35
CA ILE A 148 42.53 26.46 -5.90
C ILE A 148 43.10 25.04 -5.71
N PRO A 149 44.10 24.88 -4.82
CA PRO A 149 45.14 23.86 -4.95
C PRO A 149 44.64 22.48 -4.54
N ARG A 150 45.08 21.45 -5.26
CA ARG A 150 44.99 20.07 -4.78
C ARG A 150 46.00 19.90 -3.64
N THR A 151 45.51 20.04 -2.41
CA THR A 151 46.20 19.58 -1.21
C THR A 151 46.23 18.06 -1.23
N THR A 152 47.42 17.55 -1.55
CA THR A 152 48.06 16.36 -1.01
C THR A 152 47.20 15.48 -0.08
N THR A 153 46.94 14.26 -0.53
CA THR A 153 46.64 13.12 0.33
C THR A 153 47.74 12.96 1.38
N GLN A 154 47.32 12.83 2.63
CA GLN A 154 48.17 12.55 3.78
C GLN A 154 48.99 11.28 3.56
N SER A 155 50.31 11.44 3.62
CA SER A 155 51.27 10.42 4.01
C SER A 155 51.13 10.13 5.51
N VAL A 156 51.01 8.86 5.89
CA VAL A 156 51.56 8.41 7.18
C VAL A 156 53.05 8.18 6.96
N SER A 157 53.86 9.01 7.60
CA SER A 157 55.30 8.86 7.69
C SER A 157 55.67 7.73 8.64
N VAL A 158 56.65 6.92 8.25
CA VAL A 158 57.70 6.47 9.18
C VAL A 158 59.03 6.72 8.47
N HIS A 159 59.73 7.77 8.91
CA HIS A 159 61.14 8.02 8.60
C HIS A 159 61.98 7.49 9.76
N PRO A 160 63.31 7.37 9.60
CA PRO A 160 64.09 6.63 8.61
C PRO A 160 64.91 5.53 9.33
N PRO A 161 65.76 4.78 8.61
CA PRO A 161 67.17 4.90 8.98
C PRO A 161 68.06 4.96 7.73
N GLN A 162 69.15 5.72 7.82
CA GLN A 162 70.36 5.42 7.03
C GLN A 162 71.38 4.75 7.97
N PRO A 163 72.42 4.03 7.48
CA PRO A 163 72.83 3.70 6.10
C PRO A 163 72.73 2.15 5.86
N GLU A 164 73.06 1.48 4.75
CA GLU A 164 74.27 1.47 3.92
C GLU A 164 74.11 0.49 2.70
N LEU A 165 74.90 0.72 1.65
CA LEU A 165 75.43 -0.21 0.62
C LEU A 165 74.58 -0.81 -0.54
N ALA A 166 75.03 -0.39 -1.73
CA ALA A 166 75.20 -1.14 -3.00
C ALA A 166 73.94 -1.45 -3.83
N ALA A 167 73.95 -1.55 -5.17
CA ALA A 167 74.80 -1.09 -6.27
C ALA A 167 74.08 -1.62 -7.54
N ASN A 168 74.21 -0.90 -8.67
CA ASN A 168 74.01 -1.38 -10.07
C ASN A 168 72.57 -1.73 -10.52
N ARG A 169 72.12 -1.53 -11.76
CA ARG A 169 72.39 -0.70 -12.95
C ARG A 169 71.20 -1.02 -13.91
N PRO A 170 70.85 -0.17 -14.90
CA PRO A 170 69.63 -0.29 -15.72
C PRO A 170 69.90 -0.76 -17.17
N THR A 171 68.83 -1.14 -17.89
CA THR A 171 68.73 -1.18 -19.38
C THR A 171 67.22 -1.19 -19.75
N ILE A 172 66.60 -0.23 -20.45
CA ILE A 172 66.75 0.23 -21.86
C ILE A 172 66.39 -0.95 -22.83
N ASN A 173 65.39 -0.92 -23.72
CA ASN A 173 65.08 -0.01 -24.85
C ASN A 173 63.66 -0.36 -25.41
N VAL A 174 62.78 0.61 -25.77
CA VAL A 174 62.49 1.14 -27.14
C VAL A 174 61.50 0.28 -27.95
N ASP A 175 60.32 0.82 -28.30
CA ASP A 175 60.05 1.41 -29.63
C ASP A 175 58.64 2.03 -29.77
N SER A 176 58.53 2.93 -30.75
CA SER A 176 57.53 4.00 -30.90
C SER A 176 56.30 3.68 -31.79
N SER A 177 55.16 4.26 -31.38
CA SER A 177 54.11 4.98 -32.14
C SER A 177 53.81 4.76 -33.66
N GLN A 178 52.49 4.82 -33.94
CA GLN A 178 51.79 5.64 -34.96
C GLN A 178 51.41 5.09 -36.36
N SER A 179 50.08 4.90 -36.53
CA SER A 179 49.12 5.53 -37.49
C SER A 179 49.27 5.53 -39.03
N ASN A 180 48.16 5.15 -39.69
CA ASN A 180 47.49 5.75 -40.89
C ASN A 180 48.11 5.55 -42.32
N PRO A 181 47.47 5.94 -43.45
CA PRO A 181 46.07 5.90 -43.96
C PRO A 181 45.95 5.29 -45.43
N PRO A 182 45.31 5.87 -46.49
CA PRO A 182 44.04 5.39 -47.13
C PRO A 182 44.05 5.22 -48.69
N ALA A 183 42.86 4.94 -49.27
CA ALA A 183 42.26 5.47 -50.54
C ALA A 183 41.92 4.50 -51.73
N ALA A 184 40.70 4.73 -52.29
CA ALA A 184 40.19 4.59 -53.69
C ALA A 184 40.07 3.15 -54.33
N GLU A 185 39.22 2.75 -55.31
CA GLU A 185 38.48 3.34 -56.45
C GLU A 185 37.25 2.48 -56.90
N THR A 186 36.48 3.07 -57.82
CA THR A 186 35.33 2.72 -58.70
C THR A 186 35.33 1.44 -59.57
N GLU A 187 34.13 0.98 -60.03
CA GLU A 187 33.81 0.54 -61.43
C GLU A 187 32.27 0.26 -61.63
N THR A 188 31.55 1.04 -62.48
CA THR A 188 30.92 0.75 -63.81
C THR A 188 29.48 0.16 -63.92
N ARG A 189 28.74 0.63 -64.95
CA ARG A 189 27.29 0.47 -65.36
C ARG A 189 27.13 -0.57 -66.53
N PRO A 190 25.96 -0.99 -67.11
CA PRO A 190 24.85 -0.18 -67.71
C PRO A 190 23.37 -0.77 -67.75
N LEU A 191 22.46 -0.02 -68.41
CA LEU A 191 20.98 0.01 -68.69
C LEU A 191 20.37 -1.04 -69.70
N PRO A 192 19.11 -0.96 -70.27
CA PRO A 192 17.71 -0.49 -69.92
C PRO A 192 16.59 -1.52 -70.38
N PRO A 193 15.31 -1.23 -70.80
CA PRO A 193 14.35 -0.08 -70.72
C PRO A 193 12.86 -0.41 -70.30
N ALA A 194 12.01 0.64 -70.24
CA ALA A 194 10.52 0.68 -70.13
C ALA A 194 9.82 0.41 -71.52
N PRO A 195 8.48 0.58 -71.83
CA PRO A 195 7.43 1.42 -71.19
C PRO A 195 5.92 0.96 -71.32
N LEU A 196 4.99 1.86 -70.96
CA LEU A 196 3.61 2.12 -71.50
C LEU A 196 2.35 1.78 -70.64
N THR A 197 1.72 2.86 -70.16
CA THR A 197 0.26 3.12 -69.94
C THR A 197 -0.54 3.00 -71.26
N PRO A 198 -1.91 2.92 -71.35
CA PRO A 198 -2.86 3.87 -70.71
C PRO A 198 -4.37 3.45 -70.51
N GLN A 199 -5.17 4.44 -70.07
CA GLN A 199 -6.60 4.71 -70.35
C GLN A 199 -7.75 4.14 -69.46
N ALA A 200 -8.60 5.09 -69.03
CA ALA A 200 -10.03 4.96 -68.65
C ALA A 200 -10.91 5.34 -69.89
N PRO A 201 -12.25 5.62 -69.86
CA PRO A 201 -13.31 5.54 -68.82
C PRO A 201 -14.70 5.04 -69.38
N THR A 202 -15.81 5.36 -68.67
CA THR A 202 -17.26 5.45 -69.08
C THR A 202 -18.10 4.16 -69.09
N ALA A 203 -19.44 4.12 -68.94
CA ALA A 203 -20.51 4.92 -68.31
C ALA A 203 -21.87 4.23 -68.63
N GLY A 204 -22.80 4.15 -67.68
CA GLY A 204 -24.19 4.58 -67.94
C GLY A 204 -25.42 3.69 -67.61
N THR A 205 -26.33 4.27 -66.80
CA THR A 205 -27.83 4.35 -66.92
C THR A 205 -28.68 3.07 -66.75
N ALA A 206 -29.90 3.00 -66.16
CA ALA A 206 -30.94 3.94 -65.67
C ALA A 206 -31.87 3.22 -64.62
N SER A 207 -32.17 3.81 -63.45
CA SER A 207 -33.41 4.49 -62.98
C SER A 207 -34.75 3.72 -62.93
N LEU A 208 -35.34 3.57 -61.73
CA LEU A 208 -36.74 3.90 -61.37
C LEU A 208 -36.89 3.94 -59.82
N SER A 209 -37.38 5.06 -59.30
CA SER A 209 -37.69 5.36 -57.88
C SER A 209 -39.22 5.26 -57.64
N PRO A 210 -39.81 5.30 -56.41
CA PRO A 210 -39.62 6.36 -55.39
C PRO A 210 -39.46 5.93 -53.90
N TYR A 211 -38.90 6.88 -53.15
CA TYR A 211 -38.62 7.04 -51.70
C TYR A 211 -39.87 7.09 -50.77
N PRO A 212 -39.76 7.32 -49.42
CA PRO A 212 -38.57 7.44 -48.53
C PRO A 212 -38.66 6.62 -47.21
N SER A 213 -37.58 6.30 -46.48
CA SER A 213 -36.79 7.27 -45.70
C SER A 213 -35.55 6.63 -45.06
N GLN A 214 -34.36 7.14 -45.37
CA GLN A 214 -33.26 7.54 -44.46
C GLN A 214 -31.98 7.84 -45.27
N PRO A 215 -31.36 9.03 -45.12
CA PRO A 215 -30.04 9.34 -45.67
C PRO A 215 -28.88 8.92 -44.74
N PRO A 216 -27.64 8.85 -45.26
CA PRO A 216 -26.67 7.81 -44.92
C PRO A 216 -25.31 8.31 -44.39
N ARG A 217 -24.43 7.33 -44.10
CA ARG A 217 -23.00 7.44 -43.67
C ARG A 217 -22.13 8.41 -44.49
N PRO A 218 -21.04 8.93 -43.89
CA PRO A 218 -19.84 9.34 -44.62
C PRO A 218 -18.65 8.36 -44.46
N ALA A 219 -17.62 8.61 -45.28
CA ALA A 219 -16.51 7.77 -45.69
C ALA A 219 -15.27 7.74 -44.75
N THR A 220 -14.42 6.73 -44.93
CA THR A 220 -13.04 6.55 -44.39
C THR A 220 -12.01 7.16 -45.36
N PRO A 221 -10.80 7.66 -44.95
CA PRO A 221 -9.78 6.80 -44.30
C PRO A 221 -8.73 7.45 -43.35
N ASN A 222 -8.03 6.53 -42.67
CA ASN A 222 -6.67 6.56 -42.11
C ASN A 222 -6.40 7.03 -40.66
N MET A 223 -5.87 6.04 -39.92
CA MET A 223 -4.83 6.10 -38.89
C MET A 223 -5.09 7.02 -37.71
N ILE A 224 -5.86 6.51 -36.75
CA ILE A 224 -5.61 6.46 -35.30
C ILE A 224 -6.73 5.56 -34.77
N THR A 225 -6.51 4.25 -34.80
CA THR A 225 -7.42 3.28 -34.19
C THR A 225 -6.57 2.23 -33.51
N GLN A 226 -6.26 2.49 -32.23
CA GLN A 226 -5.91 1.46 -31.24
C GLN A 226 -5.91 2.00 -29.80
N SER A 227 -5.97 3.32 -29.58
CA SER A 227 -6.15 3.92 -28.24
C SER A 227 -7.62 4.01 -27.79
N GLU A 228 -8.58 4.05 -28.71
CA GLU A 228 -10.01 4.25 -28.36
C GLU A 228 -10.78 2.93 -28.19
N ALA A 229 -10.28 1.82 -28.72
CA ALA A 229 -10.92 0.51 -28.55
C ALA A 229 -10.66 -0.13 -27.17
N LEU A 230 -9.66 0.34 -26.41
CA LEU A 230 -9.36 -0.13 -25.06
C LEU A 230 -10.14 0.65 -23.97
N ALA A 231 -10.60 1.87 -24.30
CA ALA A 231 -11.42 2.70 -23.40
C ALA A 231 -12.88 2.24 -23.34
N GLN A 232 -13.36 1.46 -24.32
CA GLN A 232 -14.72 0.90 -24.33
C GLN A 232 -14.85 -0.49 -23.67
N GLN A 233 -13.75 -1.09 -23.18
CA GLN A 233 -13.78 -2.37 -22.45
C GLN A 233 -13.59 -2.23 -20.92
N LEU A 234 -13.49 -1.00 -20.43
CA LEU A 234 -13.49 -0.67 -19.01
C LEU A 234 -14.65 0.31 -18.77
N ASP A 235 -15.77 -0.20 -18.29
CA ASP A 235 -16.87 0.62 -17.74
C ASP A 235 -16.35 1.45 -16.57
N ILE A 236 -15.79 2.62 -16.89
CA ILE A 236 -15.47 3.69 -15.95
C ILE A 236 -16.10 4.94 -16.55
N PRO A 237 -17.21 5.47 -16.00
CA PRO A 237 -17.79 6.69 -16.51
C PRO A 237 -16.80 7.84 -16.29
N THR A 238 -16.19 8.26 -17.39
CA THR A 238 -15.41 9.47 -17.53
C THR A 238 -16.26 10.42 -18.36
N GLU A 239 -17.20 11.12 -17.72
CA GLU A 239 -17.76 12.43 -18.11
C GLU A 239 -19.00 12.72 -17.26
N ALA A 240 -19.22 14.01 -17.00
CA ALA A 240 -20.47 14.51 -16.43
C ALA A 240 -21.68 14.08 -17.29
N PRO A 241 -22.87 13.84 -16.71
CA PRO A 241 -24.07 13.59 -17.50
C PRO A 241 -24.36 14.78 -18.44
N PRO A 242 -24.57 14.56 -19.75
CA PRO A 242 -24.99 15.60 -20.66
C PRO A 242 -26.51 15.80 -20.53
N SER A 243 -26.95 16.56 -19.53
CA SER A 243 -28.28 17.19 -19.57
C SER A 243 -28.47 18.19 -18.44
N TYR A 244 -27.85 19.37 -18.54
CA TYR A 244 -28.47 20.61 -18.08
C TYR A 244 -27.96 21.73 -18.99
N SER A 245 -28.70 21.94 -20.08
CA SER A 245 -28.62 23.18 -20.84
C SER A 245 -29.16 24.31 -19.97
N ALA A 246 -28.28 25.03 -19.26
CA ALA A 246 -28.62 26.36 -18.77
C ALA A 246 -28.50 27.31 -19.97
N ALA A 247 -29.63 27.74 -20.50
CA ALA A 247 -29.70 28.75 -21.54
C ALA A 247 -28.88 29.98 -21.14
N SER A 248 -27.83 30.28 -21.91
CA SER A 248 -27.11 31.53 -21.83
C SER A 248 -28.06 32.68 -22.24
N ARG A 249 -28.57 33.44 -21.28
CA ARG A 249 -29.15 34.76 -21.56
C ARG A 249 -28.01 35.80 -21.61
N PRO A 250 -27.99 36.70 -22.60
CA PRO A 250 -27.05 37.81 -22.57
C PRO A 250 -27.57 38.85 -21.56
N VAL A 251 -26.78 39.13 -20.53
CA VAL A 251 -27.01 40.32 -19.69
C VAL A 251 -26.29 41.48 -20.37
N THR A 252 -27.06 42.30 -21.07
CA THR A 252 -26.69 43.66 -21.44
C THR A 252 -26.79 44.56 -20.20
N GLY A 253 -25.77 45.39 -19.98
CA GLY A 253 -25.96 46.70 -19.35
C GLY A 253 -25.27 46.98 -18.01
N SER A 254 -24.30 47.88 -18.11
CA SER A 254 -23.93 48.95 -17.18
C SER A 254 -22.76 48.71 -16.19
N THR A 255 -21.68 49.41 -16.52
CA THR A 255 -20.63 49.90 -15.64
C THR A 255 -21.21 50.65 -14.44
N MET A 256 -20.78 50.31 -13.22
CA MET A 256 -20.48 51.23 -12.10
C MET A 256 -19.90 50.44 -10.90
N GLY A 257 -18.93 51.04 -10.21
CA GLY A 257 -17.94 50.38 -9.35
C GLY A 257 -18.46 49.63 -8.11
N GLY A 258 -18.00 48.38 -7.98
CA GLY A 258 -17.96 47.52 -6.80
C GLY A 258 -16.78 46.54 -7.00
N PRO A 259 -16.35 45.75 -5.99
CA PRO A 259 -15.13 44.94 -6.09
C PRO A 259 -15.18 44.11 -7.37
N THR A 260 -14.26 44.43 -8.26
CA THR A 260 -14.25 44.03 -9.67
C THR A 260 -14.27 42.51 -9.79
N ALA A 261 -14.94 41.94 -10.80
CA ALA A 261 -14.84 40.50 -11.09
C ALA A 261 -13.38 39.98 -11.13
N SER A 262 -12.42 40.86 -11.46
CA SER A 262 -10.98 40.64 -11.31
C SER A 262 -10.55 40.32 -9.88
N GLN A 263 -10.94 41.12 -8.88
CA GLN A 263 -10.58 40.90 -7.47
C GLN A 263 -11.12 39.56 -6.94
N THR A 264 -12.34 39.19 -7.35
CA THR A 264 -12.94 37.89 -6.98
C THR A 264 -12.19 36.73 -7.63
N LEU A 265 -11.80 36.88 -8.90
CA LEU A 265 -11.00 35.88 -9.62
C LEU A 265 -9.57 35.76 -9.06
N ASP A 266 -8.95 36.88 -8.72
CA ASP A 266 -7.63 36.96 -8.10
C ASP A 266 -7.64 36.31 -6.70
N PHE A 267 -8.69 36.58 -5.92
CA PHE A 267 -8.93 35.93 -4.64
C PHE A 267 -9.10 34.41 -4.81
N GLN A 268 -9.95 33.96 -5.74
CA GLN A 268 -10.18 32.54 -6.03
C GLN A 268 -8.88 31.83 -6.45
N THR A 269 -8.08 32.47 -7.29
CA THR A 269 -6.78 31.94 -7.73
C THR A 269 -5.81 31.83 -6.55
N THR A 270 -5.73 32.88 -5.72
CA THR A 270 -4.84 32.93 -4.56
C THR A 270 -5.21 31.91 -3.49
N ILE A 271 -6.51 31.79 -3.17
CA ILE A 271 -6.98 30.83 -2.16
C ILE A 271 -6.84 29.39 -2.64
N THR A 272 -7.08 29.13 -3.93
CA THR A 272 -6.88 27.83 -4.56
C THR A 272 -5.41 27.41 -4.50
N ALA A 273 -4.50 28.33 -4.81
CA ALA A 273 -3.06 28.10 -4.65
C ALA A 273 -2.68 27.79 -3.19
N LYS A 274 -3.19 28.55 -2.22
CA LYS A 274 -2.94 28.31 -0.78
C LYS A 274 -3.59 27.04 -0.23
N ARG A 275 -4.65 26.52 -0.88
CA ARG A 275 -5.29 25.25 -0.53
C ARG A 275 -4.55 24.04 -1.07
N GLN A 276 -3.60 24.20 -1.97
CA GLN A 276 -2.83 23.07 -2.49
C GLN A 276 -2.23 22.23 -1.34
N GLY A 277 -2.47 20.92 -1.41
CA GLY A 277 -2.07 19.96 -0.41
C GLY A 277 -2.98 19.84 0.81
N SER A 278 -4.13 20.52 0.86
CA SER A 278 -5.14 20.32 1.91
C SER A 278 -5.82 18.96 1.78
N LEU A 279 -6.19 18.37 2.91
CA LEU A 279 -6.91 17.10 2.95
C LEU A 279 -8.37 17.27 2.54
N TYR A 280 -8.87 16.34 1.74
CA TYR A 280 -10.28 16.23 1.36
C TYR A 280 -10.66 14.76 1.21
N LEU A 281 -11.88 14.40 1.63
CA LEU A 281 -12.41 13.06 1.46
C LEU A 281 -13.31 12.99 0.22
N ARG A 282 -13.24 11.88 -0.50
CA ARG A 282 -14.20 11.54 -1.56
C ARG A 282 -14.79 10.16 -1.27
N PRO A 283 -16.07 10.06 -0.86
CA PRO A 283 -16.76 8.79 -0.82
C PRO A 283 -16.98 8.31 -2.26
N LEU A 284 -16.62 7.06 -2.54
CA LEU A 284 -17.00 6.38 -3.76
C LEU A 284 -18.21 5.51 -3.44
N THR A 285 -19.34 5.87 -4.02
CA THR A 285 -20.56 5.09 -3.92
C THR A 285 -20.85 4.37 -5.23
N THR A 286 -20.97 3.05 -5.21
CA THR A 286 -21.73 2.35 -6.26
C THR A 286 -23.12 2.04 -5.71
N GLU A 287 -24.17 2.26 -6.51
CA GLU A 287 -25.56 1.91 -6.17
C GLU A 287 -26.07 2.45 -4.81
N GLY A 288 -25.62 3.64 -4.40
CA GLY A 288 -26.06 4.29 -3.14
C GLY A 288 -25.39 3.76 -1.87
N GLN A 289 -24.37 2.90 -1.99
CA GLN A 289 -23.56 2.41 -0.88
C GLN A 289 -22.12 2.89 -1.00
N ILE A 290 -21.56 3.44 0.07
CA ILE A 290 -20.16 3.87 0.10
C ILE A 290 -19.28 2.63 0.16
N ASP A 291 -18.72 2.25 -0.99
CA ASP A 291 -17.80 1.11 -1.08
C ASP A 291 -16.44 1.44 -0.49
N THR A 292 -15.96 2.67 -0.71
CA THR A 292 -14.66 3.13 -0.22
C THR A 292 -14.69 4.63 0.06
N ILE A 293 -13.85 5.07 1.01
CA ILE A 293 -13.60 6.48 1.28
C ILE A 293 -12.16 6.75 0.84
N GLN A 294 -11.98 7.66 -0.09
CA GLN A 294 -10.67 8.05 -0.58
C GLN A 294 -10.22 9.34 0.08
N LEU A 295 -9.01 9.33 0.64
CA LEU A 295 -8.32 10.55 1.03
C LEU A 295 -7.59 11.12 -0.20
N LEU A 296 -7.89 12.37 -0.53
CA LEU A 296 -7.27 13.12 -1.61
C LEU A 296 -6.61 14.38 -1.08
N PHE A 297 -5.61 14.84 -1.81
CA PHE A 297 -4.91 16.09 -1.52
C PHE A 297 -5.21 17.08 -2.64
N PHE A 298 -5.70 18.26 -2.25
CA PHE A 298 -6.06 19.28 -3.22
C PHE A 298 -4.86 19.64 -4.13
N GLY A 299 -5.03 19.58 -5.45
CA GLY A 299 -3.95 19.86 -6.40
C GLY A 299 -2.87 18.77 -6.54
N ARG A 300 -3.11 17.55 -6.03
CA ARG A 300 -2.22 16.39 -6.23
C ARG A 300 -2.94 15.25 -6.95
N THR A 301 -2.17 14.41 -7.64
CA THR A 301 -2.72 13.22 -8.30
C THR A 301 -3.10 12.15 -7.27
N TYR A 302 -3.92 11.19 -7.70
CA TYR A 302 -4.35 10.06 -6.87
C TYR A 302 -3.17 9.27 -6.27
N ILE A 303 -2.14 8.99 -7.08
CA ILE A 303 -0.96 8.23 -6.65
C ILE A 303 -0.15 9.02 -5.61
N GLN A 304 0.05 10.33 -5.84
CA GLN A 304 0.72 11.21 -4.88
C GLN A 304 -0.05 11.28 -3.55
N SER A 305 -1.37 11.19 -3.60
CA SER A 305 -2.24 11.21 -2.41
C SER A 305 -2.10 9.92 -1.58
N ILE A 306 -2.09 8.75 -2.22
CA ILE A 306 -1.89 7.46 -1.54
C ILE A 306 -0.54 7.43 -0.82
N LEU A 307 0.53 7.87 -1.48
CA LEU A 307 1.88 7.88 -0.89
C LEU A 307 1.99 8.80 0.33
N LEU A 308 1.13 9.80 0.46
CA LEU A 308 1.09 10.72 1.60
C LEU A 308 0.25 10.20 2.77
N ASP A 309 -0.75 9.35 2.51
CA ASP A 309 -1.60 8.73 3.53
C ASP A 309 -0.98 7.45 4.12
N LEU A 310 -0.07 6.81 3.39
CA LEU A 310 0.61 5.61 3.88
C LEU A 310 1.60 5.98 5.00
N PRO A 311 1.56 5.30 6.17
CA PRO A 311 2.62 5.44 7.15
C PRO A 311 3.96 5.07 6.48
N PRO A 312 5.08 5.72 6.84
CA PRO A 312 6.39 5.37 6.30
C PRO A 312 6.57 3.86 6.51
N HIS A 313 6.78 3.13 5.41
CA HIS A 313 6.89 1.66 5.45
C HIS A 313 8.02 1.26 6.40
N THR A 314 7.69 0.96 7.65
CA THR A 314 8.59 0.25 8.54
C THR A 314 8.81 -1.10 7.89
N ALA A 315 10.07 -1.49 7.67
CA ALA A 315 10.39 -2.78 7.06
C ALA A 315 9.69 -3.91 7.85
N VAL A 316 8.63 -4.45 7.28
CA VAL A 316 7.86 -5.54 7.90
C VAL A 316 8.73 -6.78 7.88
N HIS A 317 8.82 -7.47 9.02
CA HIS A 317 9.60 -8.71 9.10
C HIS A 317 9.14 -9.70 8.01
N PRO A 318 10.05 -10.43 7.34
CA PRO A 318 9.69 -11.36 6.27
C PRO A 318 8.63 -12.40 6.67
N ALA A 319 8.60 -12.81 7.94
CA ALA A 319 7.58 -13.70 8.48
C ALA A 319 6.16 -13.12 8.44
N TRP A 320 6.01 -11.80 8.58
CA TRP A 320 4.70 -11.14 8.65
C TRP A 320 4.23 -10.60 7.31
N LYS A 321 5.17 -10.30 6.41
CA LYS A 321 4.89 -9.69 5.10
C LYS A 321 3.83 -10.46 4.31
N ASN A 322 3.87 -11.79 4.37
CA ASN A 322 2.96 -12.65 3.62
C ASN A 322 1.55 -12.73 4.21
N TYR A 323 1.31 -12.17 5.41
CA TYR A 323 -0.01 -12.14 6.07
C TYR A 323 -0.75 -10.81 5.90
N PHE A 324 -0.20 -9.90 5.08
CA PHE A 324 -0.93 -8.75 4.57
C PHE A 324 -1.38 -9.04 3.14
N VAL A 325 -2.64 -8.73 2.84
CA VAL A 325 -3.27 -9.00 1.54
C VAL A 325 -3.51 -7.68 0.83
N ASP A 326 -3.18 -7.66 -0.45
CA ASP A 326 -3.61 -6.61 -1.38
C ASP A 326 -4.28 -7.24 -2.62
N ALA A 327 -5.07 -6.45 -3.32
CA ALA A 327 -5.78 -6.88 -4.52
C ALA A 327 -4.84 -7.22 -5.69
N ILE A 328 -3.57 -6.79 -5.61
CA ILE A 328 -2.56 -6.98 -6.66
C ILE A 328 -1.90 -8.36 -6.52
N SER A 329 -1.48 -8.73 -5.30
CA SER A 329 -0.88 -10.03 -4.99
C SER A 329 -1.90 -11.17 -4.95
N HIS A 330 -3.15 -10.86 -4.57
CA HIS A 330 -4.25 -11.83 -4.45
C HIS A 330 -5.48 -11.41 -5.28
N PRO A 331 -5.36 -11.36 -6.62
CA PRO A 331 -6.44 -10.93 -7.51
C PRO A 331 -7.66 -11.85 -7.39
N GLY A 332 -8.86 -11.25 -7.45
CA GLY A 332 -10.14 -11.96 -7.44
C GLY A 332 -10.55 -12.57 -6.09
N THR A 333 -9.73 -12.43 -5.04
CA THR A 333 -10.11 -12.82 -3.68
C THR A 333 -10.99 -11.74 -3.03
N ASN A 334 -11.93 -12.16 -2.20
CA ASN A 334 -12.81 -11.27 -1.43
C ASN A 334 -12.45 -11.25 0.06
N PHE A 335 -11.28 -11.78 0.44
CA PHE A 335 -10.89 -11.91 1.85
C PHE A 335 -10.79 -10.54 2.55
N VAL A 336 -10.23 -9.54 1.85
CA VAL A 336 -10.09 -8.16 2.34
C VAL A 336 -11.44 -7.54 2.70
N ASP A 337 -12.49 -7.88 1.95
CA ASP A 337 -13.83 -7.32 2.18
C ASP A 337 -14.41 -7.73 3.54
N TYR A 338 -13.99 -8.87 4.11
CA TYR A 338 -14.49 -9.38 5.40
C TYR A 338 -13.47 -9.29 6.55
N ASP A 339 -12.26 -8.83 6.27
CA ASP A 339 -11.18 -8.71 7.26
C ASP A 339 -10.30 -7.50 6.96
N CYS A 340 -10.71 -6.36 7.50
CA CYS A 340 -10.03 -5.08 7.33
C CYS A 340 -8.60 -5.06 7.88
N GLU A 341 -8.25 -5.92 8.83
CA GLU A 341 -6.91 -6.02 9.43
C GLU A 341 -5.90 -6.71 8.50
N SER A 342 -6.37 -7.30 7.39
CA SER A 342 -5.51 -7.90 6.37
C SER A 342 -4.74 -6.85 5.58
N THR A 343 -5.19 -5.61 5.57
CA THR A 343 -4.60 -4.54 4.77
C THR A 343 -3.49 -3.84 5.55
N SER A 344 -2.31 -3.68 4.93
CA SER A 344 -1.17 -2.99 5.55
C SER A 344 -1.44 -1.50 5.85
N SER A 345 -2.41 -0.89 5.17
CA SER A 345 -2.83 0.50 5.38
C SER A 345 -3.90 0.68 6.44
N TYR A 346 -4.38 -0.40 7.08
CA TYR A 346 -5.42 -0.31 8.13
C TYR A 346 -4.97 0.54 9.32
N ASP A 347 -3.72 0.34 9.75
CA ASP A 347 -3.18 0.97 10.94
C ASP A 347 -2.92 2.45 10.73
N GLY A 348 -3.41 3.28 11.66
CA GLY A 348 -3.05 4.68 11.73
C GLY A 348 -1.66 4.91 12.29
N TYR A 349 -1.10 6.10 12.02
CA TYR A 349 0.22 6.50 12.53
C TYR A 349 0.31 6.48 14.07
N HIS A 350 -0.82 6.65 14.75
CA HIS A 350 -0.90 6.64 16.21
C HIS A 350 -1.45 5.32 16.77
N LEU A 351 -0.94 4.96 17.93
CA LEU A 351 -1.36 3.75 18.64
C LEU A 351 -2.86 3.83 19.00
N GLY A 352 -3.57 2.72 18.80
CA GLY A 352 -5.02 2.65 18.99
C GLY A 352 -5.87 3.44 17.98
N THR A 353 -5.27 4.00 16.92
CA THR A 353 -5.99 4.69 15.83
C THR A 353 -5.91 3.93 14.50
N THR A 354 -6.90 4.13 13.64
CA THR A 354 -6.92 3.63 12.26
C THR A 354 -6.59 4.77 11.28
N SER A 355 -6.19 4.41 10.06
CA SER A 355 -6.10 5.37 8.96
C SER A 355 -7.49 5.68 8.40
N VAL A 356 -7.57 6.68 7.52
CA VAL A 356 -8.81 6.99 6.80
C VAL A 356 -9.25 5.80 5.94
N LEU A 357 -8.29 5.16 5.25
CA LEU A 357 -8.54 3.91 4.51
C LEU A 357 -8.98 2.77 5.44
N GLY A 358 -8.33 2.62 6.60
CA GLY A 358 -8.71 1.61 7.60
C GLY A 358 -10.13 1.82 8.13
N TYR A 359 -10.56 3.06 8.33
CA TYR A 359 -11.96 3.37 8.65
C TYR A 359 -12.92 2.97 7.52
N ALA A 360 -12.56 3.21 6.26
CA ALA A 360 -13.36 2.78 5.12
C ALA A 360 -13.56 1.26 5.08
N GLU A 361 -12.49 0.50 5.34
CA GLU A 361 -12.57 -0.97 5.39
C GLU A 361 -13.39 -1.46 6.60
N GLU A 362 -13.26 -0.86 7.79
CA GLU A 362 -14.14 -1.20 8.92
C GLU A 362 -15.61 -0.88 8.63
N TYR A 363 -15.87 0.25 7.97
CA TYR A 363 -17.21 0.65 7.54
C TYR A 363 -17.79 -0.37 6.56
N ARG A 364 -16.99 -0.81 5.59
CA ARG A 364 -17.39 -1.81 4.60
C ARG A 364 -17.69 -3.17 5.25
N GLU A 365 -16.83 -3.65 6.15
CA GLU A 365 -17.05 -4.86 6.94
C GLU A 365 -18.38 -4.76 7.73
N TYR A 366 -18.63 -3.60 8.34
CA TYR A 366 -19.87 -3.33 9.07
C TYR A 366 -21.11 -3.41 8.16
N GLN A 367 -21.07 -2.76 6.98
CA GLN A 367 -22.16 -2.82 6.01
C GLN A 367 -22.42 -4.24 5.50
N LEU A 368 -21.38 -5.01 5.22
CA LEU A 368 -21.51 -6.40 4.77
C LEU A 368 -22.14 -7.28 5.84
N THR A 369 -21.87 -7.01 7.13
CA THR A 369 -22.49 -7.71 8.26
C THR A 369 -24.00 -7.43 8.36
N LEU A 370 -24.45 -6.24 7.95
CA LEU A 370 -25.87 -5.87 7.99
C LEU A 370 -26.71 -6.46 6.84
N LYS A 371 -26.06 -6.88 5.75
CA LYS A 371 -26.77 -7.46 4.59
C LYS A 371 -26.98 -8.96 4.77
N LEU A 372 -28.22 -9.41 4.55
CA LEU A 372 -28.49 -10.83 4.31
C LEU A 372 -27.85 -11.26 2.98
N GLN A 373 -26.86 -12.14 3.02
CA GLN A 373 -26.39 -12.81 1.81
C GLN A 373 -27.44 -13.83 1.35
N LEU A 374 -28.05 -13.57 0.19
CA LEU A 374 -28.86 -14.58 -0.50
C LEU A 374 -27.95 -15.77 -0.85
N GLN A 375 -28.19 -16.91 -0.20
CA GLN A 375 -27.59 -18.16 -0.60
C GLN A 375 -28.22 -18.60 -1.93
N LEU A 376 -27.54 -18.32 -3.04
CA LEU A 376 -27.89 -18.91 -4.32
C LEU A 376 -27.74 -20.45 -4.22
N SER A 377 -28.84 -21.15 -4.49
CA SER A 377 -28.89 -22.61 -4.63
C SER A 377 -28.04 -23.01 -5.84
N LEU A 378 -27.08 -23.92 -5.62
CA LEU A 378 -26.17 -24.42 -6.64
C LEU A 378 -26.73 -25.72 -7.25
N GLU A 379 -27.68 -25.57 -8.16
CA GLU A 379 -28.15 -26.68 -9.00
C GLU A 379 -27.16 -26.90 -10.16
N ALA A 380 -26.64 -28.12 -10.27
CA ALA A 380 -25.80 -28.67 -11.35
C ALA A 380 -24.25 -28.48 -11.34
N GLN A 381 -23.54 -29.03 -10.35
CA GLN A 381 -22.14 -29.52 -10.54
C GLN A 381 -21.89 -30.84 -9.80
N THR A 382 -20.97 -31.68 -10.28
CA THR A 382 -20.61 -32.97 -9.68
C THR A 382 -19.63 -32.81 -8.52
N ILE A 383 -19.59 -33.77 -7.60
CA ILE A 383 -18.61 -33.79 -6.50
C ILE A 383 -17.27 -34.27 -7.07
N PRO A 384 -16.13 -33.63 -6.78
CA PRO A 384 -14.83 -34.08 -7.27
C PRO A 384 -14.55 -35.54 -6.88
N PRO A 385 -14.14 -36.42 -7.82
CA PRO A 385 -13.86 -37.82 -7.54
C PRO A 385 -12.69 -37.99 -6.56
N PRO A 386 -12.60 -39.11 -5.81
CA PRO A 386 -11.45 -39.40 -4.96
C PRO A 386 -10.17 -39.57 -5.79
N MET A 387 -9.05 -39.08 -5.28
CA MET A 387 -7.75 -39.13 -5.95
C MET A 387 -6.72 -39.82 -5.05
N ALA A 388 -5.85 -40.63 -5.66
CA ALA A 388 -4.75 -41.27 -4.94
C ALA A 388 -3.73 -40.23 -4.45
N LEU A 389 -3.19 -40.44 -3.25
CA LEU A 389 -2.22 -39.54 -2.62
C LEU A 389 -1.01 -39.24 -3.53
N ASP A 390 -0.53 -40.25 -4.25
CA ASP A 390 0.67 -40.11 -5.11
C ASP A 390 0.40 -39.17 -6.29
N ALA A 391 -0.78 -39.29 -6.90
CA ALA A 391 -1.20 -38.41 -8.00
C ALA A 391 -1.36 -36.96 -7.55
N ILE A 392 -1.87 -36.74 -6.33
CA ILE A 392 -1.98 -35.39 -5.74
C ILE A 392 -0.58 -34.81 -5.51
N VAL A 393 0.32 -35.56 -4.89
CA VAL A 393 1.68 -35.10 -4.57
C VAL A 393 2.48 -34.80 -5.84
N GLU A 394 2.40 -35.66 -6.85
CA GLU A 394 3.06 -35.44 -8.15
C GLU A 394 2.57 -34.14 -8.81
N ARG A 395 1.25 -33.89 -8.79
CA ARG A 395 0.69 -32.66 -9.34
C ARG A 395 1.12 -31.43 -8.55
N ILE A 396 1.06 -31.46 -7.21
CA ILE A 396 1.53 -30.36 -6.36
C ILE A 396 3.00 -30.04 -6.64
N GLN A 397 3.87 -31.05 -6.67
CA GLN A 397 5.30 -30.86 -6.95
C GLN A 397 5.55 -30.29 -8.35
N LEU A 398 4.74 -30.69 -9.33
CA LEU A 398 4.80 -30.17 -10.68
C LEU A 398 4.39 -28.68 -10.73
N LEU A 399 3.31 -28.30 -10.04
CA LEU A 399 2.89 -26.90 -9.90
C LEU A 399 3.92 -26.06 -9.12
N GLN A 400 4.62 -26.64 -8.14
CA GLN A 400 5.70 -25.96 -7.41
C GLN A 400 6.91 -25.66 -8.31
N ARG A 401 7.22 -26.54 -9.27
CA ARG A 401 8.31 -26.34 -10.25
C ARG A 401 7.93 -25.39 -11.38
N SER A 402 6.67 -25.42 -11.79
CA SER A 402 6.15 -24.66 -12.94
C SER A 402 4.90 -23.85 -12.55
N PRO A 403 5.07 -22.68 -11.90
CA PRO A 403 3.97 -21.90 -11.32
C PRO A 403 3.04 -21.21 -12.33
N THR A 404 3.27 -21.38 -13.64
CA THR A 404 2.45 -20.83 -14.73
C THR A 404 1.75 -21.91 -15.55
N LEU A 405 1.91 -23.18 -15.20
CA LEU A 405 1.37 -24.27 -15.99
C LEU A 405 -0.13 -24.41 -15.78
N GLU A 406 -0.91 -24.16 -16.83
CA GLU A 406 -2.34 -24.45 -16.88
C GLU A 406 -2.60 -25.70 -17.70
N ASP A 407 -3.36 -26.63 -17.13
CA ASP A 407 -3.82 -27.84 -17.81
C ASP A 407 -5.32 -28.02 -17.51
N ASN A 408 -6.15 -27.60 -18.46
CA ASN A 408 -7.61 -27.66 -18.31
C ASN A 408 -8.14 -29.09 -18.44
N VAL A 409 -7.51 -29.93 -19.28
CA VAL A 409 -7.91 -31.34 -19.41
C VAL A 409 -7.66 -32.07 -18.09
N LYS A 410 -6.51 -31.83 -17.46
CA LYS A 410 -6.22 -32.41 -16.15
C LYS A 410 -7.11 -31.84 -15.06
N LEU A 411 -7.44 -30.56 -15.11
CA LEU A 411 -8.40 -29.95 -14.20
C LEU A 411 -9.78 -30.60 -14.29
N ASP A 412 -10.29 -30.82 -15.52
CA ASP A 412 -11.58 -31.46 -15.73
C ASP A 412 -11.57 -32.89 -15.16
N GLN A 413 -10.46 -33.64 -15.29
CA GLN A 413 -10.28 -34.93 -14.63
C GLN A 413 -10.27 -34.83 -13.10
N ILE A 414 -9.63 -33.81 -12.53
CA ILE A 414 -9.57 -33.57 -11.08
C ILE A 414 -10.97 -33.25 -10.53
N LEU A 415 -11.77 -32.48 -11.27
CA LEU A 415 -13.13 -32.07 -10.87
C LEU A 415 -14.19 -33.12 -11.23
N GLY A 416 -13.88 -34.08 -12.10
CA GLY A 416 -14.85 -35.06 -12.60
C GLY A 416 -15.85 -34.45 -13.59
N LEU A 417 -15.38 -33.50 -14.39
CA LEU A 417 -16.13 -32.82 -15.44
C LEU A 417 -15.82 -33.44 -16.81
N VAL A 418 -16.76 -33.31 -17.74
CA VAL A 418 -16.53 -33.70 -19.14
C VAL A 418 -15.65 -32.63 -19.80
N PRO A 419 -14.56 -33.01 -20.51
CA PRO A 419 -13.66 -32.04 -21.13
C PRO A 419 -14.41 -31.08 -22.05
N ALA A 420 -14.37 -29.79 -21.72
CA ALA A 420 -15.06 -28.76 -22.51
C ALA A 420 -14.17 -28.28 -23.67
N PHE A 421 -14.71 -28.34 -24.91
CA PHE A 421 -13.97 -27.95 -26.11
C PHE A 421 -13.59 -26.46 -26.17
N ASN A 422 -14.21 -25.59 -25.36
CA ASN A 422 -13.97 -24.14 -25.30
C ASN A 422 -13.80 -23.61 -23.85
N ALA A 423 -13.05 -24.32 -22.99
CA ALA A 423 -12.82 -23.88 -21.61
C ALA A 423 -11.96 -22.60 -21.55
N THR A 424 -12.53 -21.51 -21.05
CA THR A 424 -11.79 -20.27 -20.75
C THR A 424 -11.23 -20.30 -19.32
N THR A 425 -10.20 -19.52 -19.03
CA THR A 425 -9.69 -19.37 -17.66
C THR A 425 -10.79 -18.93 -16.68
N ARG A 426 -11.73 -18.09 -17.15
CA ARG A 426 -12.88 -17.63 -16.35
C ARG A 426 -13.87 -18.76 -16.03
N THR A 427 -14.19 -19.64 -16.99
CA THR A 427 -15.07 -20.79 -16.74
C THR A 427 -14.41 -21.79 -15.79
N ALA A 428 -13.12 -22.08 -15.98
CA ALA A 428 -12.37 -22.95 -15.07
C ALA A 428 -12.34 -22.43 -13.61
N ILE A 429 -12.21 -21.10 -13.42
CA ILE A 429 -12.31 -20.47 -12.09
C ILE A 429 -13.70 -20.71 -11.49
N SER A 430 -14.75 -20.49 -12.29
CA SER A 430 -16.12 -20.73 -11.86
C SER A 430 -16.33 -22.19 -11.47
N ASP A 431 -15.85 -23.14 -12.27
CA ASP A 431 -16.01 -24.56 -12.04
C ASP A 431 -15.35 -25.03 -10.74
N ILE A 432 -14.12 -24.55 -10.47
CA ILE A 432 -13.45 -24.87 -9.20
C ILE A 432 -14.25 -24.31 -8.01
N CYS A 433 -14.67 -23.04 -8.07
CA CYS A 433 -15.39 -22.40 -6.97
C CYS A 433 -16.73 -23.10 -6.68
N MET A 434 -17.49 -23.40 -7.73
CA MET A 434 -18.80 -24.01 -7.65
C MET A 434 -18.72 -25.46 -7.16
N SER A 435 -17.77 -26.24 -7.69
CA SER A 435 -17.49 -27.62 -7.25
C SER A 435 -17.05 -27.67 -5.79
N PHE A 436 -16.16 -26.78 -5.37
CA PHE A 436 -15.71 -26.70 -3.98
C PHE A 436 -16.84 -26.34 -3.03
N HIS A 437 -17.62 -25.30 -3.34
CA HIS A 437 -18.76 -24.89 -2.50
C HIS A 437 -19.80 -25.99 -2.34
N ARG A 438 -20.12 -26.70 -3.43
CA ARG A 438 -21.03 -27.84 -3.35
C ARG A 438 -20.45 -28.96 -2.49
N ALA A 439 -19.17 -29.28 -2.67
CA ALA A 439 -18.51 -30.36 -1.95
C ALA A 439 -18.42 -30.10 -0.43
N GLN A 440 -18.28 -28.84 -0.01
CA GLN A 440 -18.35 -28.45 1.41
C GLN A 440 -19.72 -28.78 2.03
N TYR A 441 -20.81 -28.64 1.27
CA TYR A 441 -22.16 -28.95 1.75
C TYR A 441 -22.49 -30.45 1.70
N THR A 442 -22.13 -31.12 0.61
CA THR A 442 -22.54 -32.52 0.37
C THR A 442 -21.59 -33.55 0.99
N ALA A 443 -20.32 -33.20 1.23
CA ALA A 443 -19.30 -34.10 1.75
C ALA A 443 -18.40 -33.44 2.81
N PRO A 444 -18.96 -32.99 3.95
CA PRO A 444 -18.23 -32.23 4.98
C PRO A 444 -17.07 -33.02 5.63
N ASN A 445 -17.13 -34.35 5.62
CA ASN A 445 -16.05 -35.22 6.12
C ASN A 445 -14.83 -35.25 5.19
N ARG A 446 -14.99 -34.80 3.94
CA ARG A 446 -13.92 -34.72 2.95
C ARG A 446 -13.50 -33.27 2.70
N PHE A 447 -14.47 -32.34 2.68
CA PHE A 447 -14.25 -30.93 2.43
C PHE A 447 -14.63 -30.06 3.61
N ILE A 448 -13.64 -29.34 4.16
CA ILE A 448 -13.82 -28.51 5.34
C ILE A 448 -13.86 -27.02 4.99
N ASP A 449 -14.46 -26.25 5.89
CA ASP A 449 -14.32 -24.80 5.89
C ASP A 449 -13.14 -24.39 6.78
N PHE A 450 -12.08 -23.92 6.14
CA PHE A 450 -10.87 -23.44 6.82
C PHE A 450 -11.11 -22.22 7.72
N LEU A 451 -12.19 -21.46 7.52
CA LEU A 451 -12.52 -20.34 8.40
C LEU A 451 -13.05 -20.79 9.76
N THR A 452 -13.63 -21.98 9.84
CA THR A 452 -14.20 -22.56 11.08
C THR A 452 -13.24 -23.52 11.78
N SER A 453 -12.22 -24.03 11.08
CA SER A 453 -11.22 -24.91 11.67
C SER A 453 -10.31 -24.15 12.63
N GLY A 454 -10.20 -24.61 13.88
CA GLY A 454 -9.33 -23.99 14.88
C GLY A 454 -7.83 -24.13 14.56
N SER A 455 -7.42 -25.26 13.98
CA SER A 455 -6.03 -25.51 13.55
C SER A 455 -6.01 -26.41 12.32
N PHE A 456 -5.10 -26.12 11.38
CA PHE A 456 -4.96 -26.89 10.14
C PHE A 456 -4.16 -28.17 10.36
N SER A 457 -3.21 -28.14 11.30
CA SER A 457 -2.37 -29.28 11.67
C SER A 457 -3.16 -30.45 12.24
N VAL A 458 -4.32 -30.21 12.86
CA VAL A 458 -5.24 -31.27 13.30
C VAL A 458 -5.74 -32.08 12.10
N HIS A 459 -5.94 -31.45 10.94
CA HIS A 459 -6.37 -32.13 9.73
C HIS A 459 -5.24 -32.90 9.02
N LEU A 460 -3.98 -32.55 9.31
CA LEU A 460 -2.77 -33.18 8.76
C LEU A 460 -2.28 -34.36 9.62
N PHE A 461 -2.13 -34.13 10.92
CA PHE A 461 -1.49 -35.04 11.87
C PHE A 461 -2.48 -35.65 12.88
N GLY A 462 -3.68 -35.08 13.01
CA GLY A 462 -4.66 -35.51 14.00
C GLY A 462 -5.43 -36.76 13.56
N THR A 463 -5.90 -37.51 14.55
CA THR A 463 -6.73 -38.72 14.36
C THR A 463 -8.18 -38.40 14.03
N THR A 464 -8.63 -37.18 14.30
CA THR A 464 -10.02 -36.69 14.11
C THR A 464 -10.17 -35.81 12.86
N GLY A 465 -9.12 -35.62 12.08
CA GLY A 465 -9.09 -34.76 10.89
C GLY A 465 -9.56 -35.45 9.60
N ILE A 466 -9.58 -34.70 8.49
CA ILE A 466 -9.89 -35.24 7.14
C ILE A 466 -8.76 -36.11 6.58
N GLY A 467 -7.59 -36.12 7.22
CA GLY A 467 -6.40 -36.85 6.81
C GLY A 467 -5.61 -36.15 5.70
N LEU A 468 -4.33 -36.56 5.58
CA LEU A 468 -3.36 -35.97 4.67
C LEU A 468 -3.85 -35.94 3.21
N THR A 469 -4.45 -37.02 2.71
CA THR A 469 -4.91 -37.12 1.32
C THR A 469 -5.96 -36.06 0.99
N ASN A 470 -6.97 -35.89 1.85
CA ASN A 470 -8.03 -34.92 1.61
C ASN A 470 -7.54 -33.49 1.82
N PHE A 471 -6.67 -33.27 2.81
CA PHE A 471 -6.05 -31.96 3.02
C PHE A 471 -5.21 -31.54 1.80
N LEU A 472 -4.34 -32.41 1.29
CA LEU A 472 -3.56 -32.10 0.09
C LEU A 472 -4.43 -31.92 -1.16
N PHE A 473 -5.57 -32.60 -1.23
CA PHE A 473 -6.53 -32.35 -2.30
C PHE A 473 -7.11 -30.93 -2.25
N HIS A 474 -7.35 -30.37 -1.05
CA HIS A 474 -7.75 -28.96 -0.90
C HIS A 474 -6.63 -28.05 -1.41
N ILE A 475 -5.41 -28.27 -0.94
CA ILE A 475 -4.24 -27.49 -1.37
C ILE A 475 -4.09 -27.52 -2.89
N LEU A 476 -4.29 -28.68 -3.53
CA LEU A 476 -4.26 -28.82 -4.98
C LEU A 476 -5.32 -27.95 -5.67
N LEU A 477 -6.59 -28.02 -5.23
CA LEU A 477 -7.66 -27.19 -5.79
C LEU A 477 -7.38 -25.69 -5.62
N GLY A 478 -6.91 -25.28 -4.43
CA GLY A 478 -6.53 -23.90 -4.15
C GLY A 478 -5.34 -23.43 -4.98
N ALA A 479 -4.37 -24.30 -5.26
CA ALA A 479 -3.21 -23.99 -6.10
C ALA A 479 -3.60 -23.82 -7.58
N GLU A 480 -4.41 -24.73 -8.12
CA GLU A 480 -4.95 -24.63 -9.48
C GLU A 480 -5.79 -23.35 -9.67
N LEU A 481 -6.55 -22.96 -8.63
CA LEU A 481 -7.32 -21.71 -8.61
C LEU A 481 -6.41 -20.49 -8.52
N ALA A 482 -5.40 -20.50 -7.65
CA ALA A 482 -4.48 -19.39 -7.46
C ALA A 482 -3.74 -19.01 -8.75
N ILE A 483 -3.25 -20.00 -9.49
CA ILE A 483 -2.53 -19.81 -10.77
C ILE A 483 -3.46 -19.12 -11.79
N ARG A 484 -4.70 -19.59 -11.90
CA ARG A 484 -5.69 -19.02 -12.84
C ARG A 484 -6.10 -17.61 -12.47
N LEU A 485 -6.27 -17.33 -11.18
CA LEU A 485 -6.54 -15.98 -10.68
C LEU A 485 -5.40 -15.02 -11.01
N THR A 486 -4.13 -15.45 -10.86
CA THR A 486 -2.99 -14.59 -11.22
C THR A 486 -2.93 -14.25 -12.70
N LYS A 487 -3.36 -15.15 -13.59
CA LYS A 487 -3.37 -14.91 -15.04
C LYS A 487 -4.43 -13.90 -15.47
N MET A 488 -5.58 -13.86 -14.79
CA MET A 488 -6.67 -12.92 -15.09
C MET A 488 -6.35 -11.46 -14.75
N GLY A 489 -5.32 -11.21 -13.94
CA GLY A 489 -4.87 -9.87 -13.56
C GLY A 489 -5.68 -9.23 -12.41
N ALA A 490 -5.16 -8.11 -11.90
CA ALA A 490 -5.80 -7.34 -10.83
C ALA A 490 -7.06 -6.61 -11.34
N GLY A 491 -8.16 -6.72 -10.60
CA GLY A 491 -9.42 -6.00 -10.87
C GLY A 491 -10.62 -6.86 -11.26
N GLN A 492 -10.42 -8.14 -11.61
CA GLN A 492 -11.52 -9.06 -11.88
C GLN A 492 -12.21 -9.45 -10.57
N LYS A 493 -13.50 -9.11 -10.43
CA LYS A 493 -14.34 -9.56 -9.33
C LYS A 493 -15.24 -10.70 -9.80
N TYR A 494 -15.47 -11.66 -8.91
CA TYR A 494 -16.35 -12.81 -9.13
C TYR A 494 -17.52 -12.76 -8.16
N PRO A 495 -18.45 -11.80 -8.34
CA PRO A 495 -19.57 -11.62 -7.43
C PRO A 495 -20.39 -12.90 -7.36
N ASN A 496 -20.84 -13.27 -6.16
CA ASN A 496 -21.65 -14.47 -5.87
C ASN A 496 -20.99 -15.84 -6.17
N ILE A 497 -19.85 -15.88 -6.87
CA ILE A 497 -19.10 -17.11 -7.18
C ILE A 497 -17.94 -17.30 -6.21
N MET A 498 -17.15 -16.27 -5.95
CA MET A 498 -16.06 -16.34 -4.97
C MET A 498 -16.62 -16.08 -3.57
N LYS A 499 -16.58 -17.07 -2.68
CA LYS A 499 -16.90 -16.89 -1.25
C LYS A 499 -15.63 -16.74 -0.43
N THR A 500 -15.78 -16.22 0.79
CA THR A 500 -14.67 -16.06 1.75
C THR A 500 -13.97 -17.39 2.06
N THR A 501 -14.72 -18.51 2.05
CA THR A 501 -14.18 -19.86 2.25
C THR A 501 -13.21 -20.26 1.12
N THR A 502 -13.57 -19.98 -0.14
CA THR A 502 -12.69 -20.22 -1.30
C THR A 502 -11.49 -19.27 -1.31
N SER A 503 -11.67 -18.01 -0.93
CA SER A 503 -10.55 -17.08 -0.75
C SER A 503 -9.56 -17.57 0.31
N ALA A 504 -10.05 -18.11 1.44
CA ALA A 504 -9.21 -18.71 2.47
C ALA A 504 -8.45 -19.95 1.95
N LEU A 505 -9.10 -20.79 1.15
CA LEU A 505 -8.47 -21.93 0.47
C LEU A 505 -7.30 -21.49 -0.42
N VAL A 506 -7.52 -20.48 -1.27
CA VAL A 506 -6.48 -19.92 -2.16
C VAL A 506 -5.29 -19.44 -1.36
N PHE A 507 -5.52 -18.76 -0.24
CA PHE A 507 -4.45 -18.25 0.61
C PHE A 507 -3.62 -19.38 1.24
N ILE A 508 -4.28 -20.35 1.87
CA ILE A 508 -3.60 -21.50 2.49
C ILE A 508 -2.82 -22.30 1.45
N ALA A 509 -3.41 -22.51 0.27
CA ALA A 509 -2.73 -23.20 -0.82
C ALA A 509 -1.48 -22.45 -1.27
N ARG A 510 -1.53 -21.12 -1.44
CA ARG A 510 -0.33 -20.33 -1.79
C ARG A 510 0.74 -20.40 -0.71
N GLN A 511 0.37 -20.28 0.56
CA GLN A 511 1.32 -20.44 1.68
C GLN A 511 1.95 -21.82 1.67
N TRP A 512 1.15 -22.87 1.46
CA TRP A 512 1.66 -24.23 1.35
C TRP A 512 2.66 -24.36 0.21
N MET A 513 2.31 -23.88 -0.99
CA MET A 513 3.14 -23.98 -2.19
C MET A 513 4.51 -23.31 -2.01
N GLN A 514 4.58 -22.25 -1.21
CA GLN A 514 5.82 -21.51 -0.91
C GLN A 514 6.62 -22.11 0.25
N ASN A 515 5.94 -22.60 1.29
CA ASN A 515 6.56 -22.87 2.59
C ASN A 515 6.76 -24.37 2.90
N VAL A 516 6.14 -25.27 2.14
CA VAL A 516 6.13 -26.71 2.45
C VAL A 516 6.66 -27.53 1.29
N THR A 517 7.64 -28.39 1.58
CA THR A 517 8.14 -29.39 0.64
C THR A 517 7.80 -30.80 1.09
N ILE A 518 7.29 -31.60 0.16
CA ILE A 518 6.91 -33.00 0.41
C ILE A 518 8.04 -33.90 -0.08
N ARG A 519 8.66 -34.67 0.83
CA ARG A 519 9.72 -35.64 0.52
C ARG A 519 9.21 -37.05 0.73
N ARG A 520 9.76 -38.03 0.01
CA ARG A 520 9.51 -39.45 0.34
C ARG A 520 10.25 -39.80 1.63
N SER A 521 9.60 -40.53 2.53
CA SER A 521 10.17 -40.97 3.78
C SER A 521 10.22 -42.50 3.84
N LEU A 522 11.09 -43.03 4.71
CA LEU A 522 11.26 -44.45 4.94
C LEU A 522 10.24 -44.99 5.95
N THR A 523 9.73 -44.14 6.84
CA THR A 523 8.82 -44.50 7.94
C THR A 523 7.36 -44.17 7.63
N SER A 524 7.12 -43.05 6.95
CA SER A 524 5.84 -42.63 6.40
C SER A 524 5.97 -42.55 4.88
N LYS A 525 4.89 -42.78 4.12
CA LYS A 525 4.95 -42.69 2.64
C LYS A 525 5.52 -41.34 2.17
N TYR A 526 5.22 -40.26 2.90
CA TYR A 526 5.76 -38.92 2.70
C TYR A 526 6.09 -38.23 4.03
N ALA A 527 7.12 -37.38 4.04
CA ALA A 527 7.49 -36.47 5.12
C ALA A 527 7.36 -35.00 4.67
N LEU A 528 6.88 -34.15 5.57
CA LEU A 528 6.62 -32.73 5.32
C LEU A 528 7.74 -31.89 5.93
N VAL A 529 8.44 -31.11 5.11
CA VAL A 529 9.53 -30.23 5.54
C VAL A 529 9.12 -28.78 5.34
N ALA A 530 9.04 -28.03 6.45
CA ALA A 530 8.83 -26.57 6.43
C ALA A 530 10.12 -25.86 5.98
N THR A 531 10.09 -25.10 4.90
CA THR A 531 11.24 -24.35 4.38
C THR A 531 11.43 -23.01 5.10
N ASN A 532 10.36 -22.45 5.67
CA ASN A 532 10.33 -21.13 6.30
C ASN A 532 10.43 -21.17 7.84
N HIS A 533 10.65 -22.34 8.45
CA HIS A 533 10.62 -22.51 9.91
C HIS A 533 11.56 -21.55 10.66
N ALA A 534 12.76 -21.30 10.13
CA ALA A 534 13.72 -20.38 10.74
C ALA A 534 13.20 -18.93 10.73
N THR A 535 12.66 -18.48 9.60
CA THR A 535 12.03 -17.15 9.46
C THR A 535 10.83 -16.99 10.36
N GLN A 536 9.99 -18.04 10.51
CA GLN A 536 8.82 -18.03 11.39
C GLN A 536 9.22 -18.00 12.87
N SER A 537 10.28 -18.72 13.23
CA SER A 537 10.80 -18.73 14.60
C SER A 537 11.39 -17.36 14.98
N ASP A 538 12.22 -16.77 14.12
CA ASP A 538 12.73 -15.41 14.31
C ASP A 538 11.59 -14.39 14.35
N GLY A 539 10.59 -14.50 13.44
CA GLY A 539 9.42 -13.64 13.44
C GLY A 539 8.62 -13.67 14.74
N LEU A 540 8.52 -14.83 15.41
CA LEU A 540 7.86 -14.94 16.71
C LEU A 540 8.68 -14.29 17.84
N LEU A 541 10.01 -14.42 17.79
CA LEU A 541 10.91 -13.76 18.74
C LEU A 541 10.90 -12.24 18.59
N ARG A 542 10.97 -11.73 17.36
CA ARG A 542 10.86 -10.29 17.06
C ARG A 542 9.52 -9.72 17.49
N PHE A 543 8.45 -10.49 17.35
CA PHE A 543 7.14 -10.10 17.86
C PHE A 543 7.16 -9.97 19.40
N ALA A 544 7.72 -10.94 20.11
CA ALA A 544 7.83 -10.90 21.57
C ALA A 544 8.69 -9.72 22.08
N GLU A 545 9.82 -9.46 21.41
CA GLU A 545 10.71 -8.31 21.70
C GLU A 545 9.98 -6.98 21.49
N ALA A 546 9.32 -6.83 20.33
CA ALA A 546 8.59 -5.62 19.96
C ALA A 546 7.40 -5.36 20.89
N LEU A 547 6.68 -6.42 21.30
CA LEU A 547 5.55 -6.33 22.23
C LEU A 547 6.00 -6.09 23.68
N GLY A 548 7.28 -6.28 24.02
CA GLY A 548 7.78 -6.13 25.38
C GLY A 548 7.31 -7.23 26.34
N TRP A 549 7.29 -8.48 25.84
CA TRP A 549 6.89 -9.68 26.56
C TRP A 549 7.67 -9.86 27.88
N PRO A 550 7.05 -10.31 28.99
CA PRO A 550 7.74 -10.36 30.29
C PRO A 550 8.72 -11.54 30.38
N TYR A 551 8.44 -12.65 29.70
CA TYR A 551 9.23 -13.89 29.77
C TYR A 551 10.11 -14.09 28.53
N MET A 552 10.91 -13.08 28.18
CA MET A 552 11.74 -13.13 26.97
C MET A 552 12.80 -14.24 26.97
N HIS A 553 13.36 -14.58 28.13
CA HIS A 553 14.35 -15.65 28.25
C HIS A 553 13.74 -17.01 27.90
N GLU A 554 12.61 -17.35 28.52
CA GLU A 554 11.88 -18.59 28.23
C GLU A 554 11.43 -18.67 26.77
N ALA A 555 10.98 -17.55 26.20
CA ALA A 555 10.57 -17.49 24.81
C ALA A 555 11.74 -17.83 23.87
N ARG A 556 12.94 -17.28 24.11
CA ARG A 556 14.13 -17.50 23.26
C ARG A 556 14.53 -18.97 23.22
N GLU A 557 14.72 -19.57 24.38
CA GLU A 557 15.19 -20.97 24.48
C GLU A 557 14.19 -21.95 23.85
N ASN A 558 12.89 -21.76 24.08
CA ASN A 558 11.88 -22.71 23.61
C ASN A 558 11.51 -22.55 22.14
N ILE A 559 11.54 -21.33 21.60
CA ILE A 559 11.22 -21.07 20.19
C ILE A 559 12.35 -21.57 19.29
N GLU A 560 13.61 -21.39 19.69
CA GLU A 560 14.77 -21.89 18.92
C GLU A 560 14.78 -23.43 18.83
N ASP A 561 14.39 -24.12 19.90
CA ASP A 561 14.29 -25.59 19.96
C ASP A 561 12.92 -26.14 19.49
N LEU A 562 12.08 -25.32 18.85
CA LEU A 562 10.72 -25.75 18.49
C LEU A 562 10.70 -26.66 17.26
N TYR A 563 11.52 -26.35 16.25
CA TYR A 563 11.53 -27.12 15.00
C TYR A 563 12.20 -28.50 15.17
N THR A 564 13.27 -28.56 15.97
CA THR A 564 13.90 -29.82 16.40
C THR A 564 12.88 -30.73 17.07
N LYS A 565 12.12 -30.22 18.06
CA LYS A 565 11.01 -30.93 18.71
C LYS A 565 9.94 -31.40 17.72
N LEU A 566 9.59 -30.58 16.73
CA LEU A 566 8.61 -30.95 15.69
C LEU A 566 9.10 -32.15 14.86
N THR A 567 10.38 -32.17 14.49
CA THR A 567 10.95 -33.27 13.69
C THR A 567 11.16 -34.55 14.50
N SER A 568 11.49 -34.45 15.79
CA SER A 568 11.74 -35.61 16.65
C SER A 568 10.45 -36.22 17.21
N ASN A 569 9.52 -35.39 17.67
CA ASN A 569 8.24 -35.83 18.25
C ASN A 569 7.13 -34.80 18.01
N PRO A 570 6.44 -34.87 16.85
CA PRO A 570 5.40 -33.91 16.50
C PRO A 570 4.18 -33.95 17.45
N ALA A 571 3.97 -35.03 18.20
CA ALA A 571 2.83 -35.14 19.12
C ALA A 571 2.95 -34.19 20.33
N ASN A 572 4.17 -33.79 20.72
CA ASN A 572 4.39 -32.94 21.89
C ASN A 572 4.34 -31.43 21.58
N VAL A 573 4.29 -31.06 20.29
CA VAL A 573 4.16 -29.67 19.86
C VAL A 573 2.68 -29.31 19.75
N ALA A 574 2.28 -28.14 20.25
CA ALA A 574 0.90 -27.66 20.14
C ALA A 574 0.53 -27.38 18.68
N ASP A 575 -0.72 -27.63 18.28
CA ASP A 575 -1.12 -27.57 16.87
C ASP A 575 -1.00 -26.17 16.25
N TYR A 576 -1.20 -25.12 17.05
CA TYR A 576 -1.00 -23.73 16.61
C TYR A 576 0.46 -23.42 16.28
N LEU A 577 1.40 -23.99 17.04
CA LEU A 577 2.83 -23.85 16.79
C LEU A 577 3.25 -24.59 15.52
N LYS A 578 2.63 -25.75 15.23
CA LYS A 578 2.81 -26.46 13.97
C LYS A 578 2.32 -25.61 12.79
N ASP A 579 1.11 -25.07 12.88
CA ASP A 579 0.54 -24.20 11.84
C ASP A 579 1.44 -22.99 11.56
N TRP A 580 1.95 -22.35 12.62
CA TRP A 580 2.88 -21.23 12.50
C TRP A 580 4.19 -21.63 11.81
N LEU A 581 4.81 -22.74 12.23
CA LEU A 581 6.08 -23.20 11.64
C LEU A 581 5.96 -23.60 10.18
N TYR A 582 4.83 -24.16 9.75
CA TYR A 582 4.55 -24.43 8.33
C TYR A 582 4.07 -23.18 7.56
N GLY A 583 3.86 -22.05 8.25
CA GLY A 583 3.32 -20.81 7.68
C GLY A 583 1.84 -20.88 7.28
N LEU A 584 1.10 -21.87 7.78
CA LEU A 584 -0.32 -22.10 7.49
C LEU A 584 -1.19 -21.23 8.41
N VAL A 585 -1.22 -19.93 8.15
CA VAL A 585 -2.01 -18.97 8.95
C VAL A 585 -2.75 -18.05 8.01
N LEU A 586 -4.04 -17.83 8.23
CA LEU A 586 -4.81 -16.87 7.46
C LEU A 586 -4.44 -15.42 7.83
N PRO A 587 -4.56 -14.46 6.91
CA PRO A 587 -4.21 -13.06 7.15
C PRO A 587 -5.22 -12.36 8.07
N GLY A 588 -4.93 -11.11 8.44
CA GLY A 588 -5.82 -10.25 9.23
C GLY A 588 -6.04 -10.70 10.67
N LYS A 589 -7.31 -10.79 11.12
CA LYS A 589 -7.66 -11.13 12.50
C LYS A 589 -7.16 -12.51 12.92
N PHE A 590 -7.06 -13.45 11.98
CA PHE A 590 -6.54 -14.80 12.21
C PHE A 590 -5.05 -14.77 12.51
N PHE A 591 -4.27 -14.01 11.73
CA PHE A 591 -2.84 -13.83 11.95
C PHE A 591 -2.56 -13.19 13.32
N ARG A 592 -3.25 -12.09 13.63
CA ARG A 592 -3.17 -11.42 14.94
C ARG A 592 -3.44 -12.39 16.09
N HIS A 593 -4.51 -13.16 16.00
CA HIS A 593 -4.88 -14.14 17.04
C HIS A 593 -3.84 -15.27 17.16
N ARG A 594 -3.37 -15.77 16.01
CA ARG A 594 -2.43 -16.90 15.95
C ARG A 594 -1.09 -16.55 16.57
N ILE A 595 -0.52 -15.39 16.21
CA ILE A 595 0.84 -15.03 16.63
C ILE A 595 0.97 -14.89 18.15
N LEU A 596 -0.01 -14.26 18.83
CA LEU A 596 0.01 -14.17 20.29
C LEU A 596 -0.27 -15.52 20.96
N SER A 597 -1.21 -16.30 20.44
CA SER A 597 -1.49 -17.64 20.96
C SER A 597 -0.25 -18.56 20.85
N CYS A 598 0.52 -18.44 19.76
CA CYS A 598 1.79 -19.15 19.60
C CYS A 598 2.82 -18.72 20.64
N LEU A 599 2.95 -17.41 20.90
CA LEU A 599 3.86 -16.91 21.93
C LEU A 599 3.51 -17.45 23.33
N VAL A 600 2.21 -17.48 23.66
CA VAL A 600 1.70 -18.03 24.93
C VAL A 600 2.01 -19.53 25.06
N LEU A 601 1.82 -20.31 23.98
CA LEU A 601 2.07 -21.75 23.97
C LEU A 601 3.56 -22.12 23.94
N ALA A 602 4.42 -21.22 23.42
CA ALA A 602 5.86 -21.42 23.35
C ALA A 602 6.55 -21.27 24.72
N CYS A 603 5.97 -20.48 25.63
CA CYS A 603 6.58 -20.26 26.96
C CYS A 603 5.98 -21.22 28.01
N PRO A 604 6.80 -22.01 28.73
CA PRO A 604 6.34 -22.94 29.77
C PRO A 604 5.45 -22.28 30.83
N THR A 605 5.82 -21.07 31.30
CA THR A 605 5.07 -20.35 32.32
C THR A 605 3.66 -19.99 31.88
N THR A 606 3.42 -19.72 30.59
CA THR A 606 2.10 -19.32 30.07
C THR A 606 1.37 -20.42 29.30
N LYS A 607 2.03 -21.56 29.03
CA LYS A 607 1.47 -22.67 28.22
C LYS A 607 0.14 -23.19 28.77
N HIS A 608 -0.05 -23.16 30.09
CA HIS A 608 -1.28 -23.60 30.76
C HIS A 608 -2.52 -22.75 30.43
N LEU A 609 -2.33 -21.51 29.94
CA LEU A 609 -3.43 -20.63 29.53
C LEU A 609 -4.09 -21.06 28.21
N GLY A 610 -3.41 -21.90 27.43
CA GLY A 610 -3.89 -22.33 26.12
C GLY A 610 -3.94 -21.20 25.09
N TYR A 611 -4.64 -21.45 23.99
CA TYR A 611 -4.89 -20.46 22.93
C TYR A 611 -6.08 -19.56 23.28
N ALA A 612 -6.15 -18.38 22.67
CA ALA A 612 -7.23 -17.45 22.93
C ALA A 612 -8.59 -18.01 22.44
N PRO A 613 -9.65 -17.98 23.28
CA PRO A 613 -10.95 -18.55 22.92
C PRO A 613 -11.71 -17.71 21.88
N HIS A 614 -11.40 -16.41 21.78
CA HIS A 614 -12.07 -15.47 20.87
C HIS A 614 -11.03 -14.58 20.18
N TYR A 615 -11.34 -14.10 18.97
CA TYR A 615 -10.43 -13.22 18.20
C TYR A 615 -10.16 -11.88 18.89
N ASP A 616 -11.13 -11.37 19.66
CA ASP A 616 -11.06 -10.07 20.35
C ASP A 616 -10.70 -10.21 21.84
N ALA A 617 -10.23 -11.39 22.28
CA ALA A 617 -9.80 -11.60 23.66
C ALA A 617 -8.48 -10.87 23.94
N GLY A 618 -8.42 -10.17 25.07
CA GLY A 618 -7.18 -9.66 25.65
C GLY A 618 -6.51 -10.70 26.54
N LEU A 619 -5.23 -10.48 26.83
CA LEU A 619 -4.39 -11.36 27.63
C LEU A 619 -3.83 -10.61 28.83
N ILE A 620 -3.99 -11.20 30.01
CA ILE A 620 -3.33 -10.75 31.24
C ILE A 620 -2.23 -11.75 31.58
N VAL A 621 -1.00 -11.28 31.76
CA VAL A 621 0.15 -12.11 32.14
C VAL A 621 1.05 -11.36 33.12
N GLY A 622 1.23 -11.93 34.30
CA GLY A 622 2.01 -11.31 35.38
C GLY A 622 1.42 -9.97 35.79
N ASN A 623 2.22 -8.90 35.75
CA ASN A 623 1.81 -7.53 36.08
C ASN A 623 1.46 -6.67 34.85
N LYS A 624 1.30 -7.29 33.67
CA LYS A 624 1.05 -6.60 32.40
C LYS A 624 -0.21 -7.16 31.73
N SER A 625 -0.85 -6.34 30.90
CA SER A 625 -1.91 -6.78 30.01
C SER A 625 -1.64 -6.39 28.55
N TYR A 626 -2.24 -7.15 27.64
CA TYR A 626 -2.11 -7.02 26.18
C TYR A 626 -3.50 -7.10 25.57
N TRP A 627 -3.82 -6.16 24.67
CA TRP A 627 -5.15 -6.05 24.11
C TRP A 627 -5.08 -5.96 22.59
N PRO A 628 -5.98 -6.61 21.84
CA PRO A 628 -6.09 -6.38 20.41
C PRO A 628 -6.45 -4.91 20.17
N LYS A 629 -5.83 -4.30 19.17
CA LYS A 629 -5.98 -2.87 18.86
C LYS A 629 -7.43 -2.46 18.58
N ARG A 630 -8.25 -3.39 18.06
CA ARG A 630 -9.67 -3.17 17.73
C ARG A 630 -10.59 -3.18 18.96
N THR A 631 -10.12 -3.66 20.12
CA THR A 631 -10.91 -3.67 21.35
C THR A 631 -10.97 -2.29 21.99
N VAL A 632 -12.00 -2.04 22.80
CA VAL A 632 -12.16 -0.76 23.48
C VAL A 632 -10.96 -0.40 24.36
N LEU A 633 -10.39 -1.37 25.10
CA LEU A 633 -9.19 -1.11 25.90
C LEU A 633 -7.96 -0.90 25.02
N GLY A 634 -7.80 -1.65 23.93
CA GLY A 634 -6.71 -1.39 22.96
C GLY A 634 -6.78 0.05 22.41
N ARG A 635 -7.96 0.49 21.98
CA ARG A 635 -8.17 1.84 21.43
C ARG A 635 -7.95 2.94 22.47
N VAL A 636 -8.45 2.78 23.70
CA VAL A 636 -8.30 3.77 24.78
C VAL A 636 -6.87 3.81 25.31
N LEU A 637 -6.30 2.66 25.70
CA LEU A 637 -4.96 2.58 26.30
C LEU A 637 -3.85 2.83 25.27
N GLY A 638 -4.14 2.73 23.97
CA GLY A 638 -3.24 3.22 22.92
C GLY A 638 -2.94 4.73 23.00
N GLY A 639 -3.77 5.52 23.71
CA GLY A 639 -3.52 6.93 23.99
C GLY A 639 -2.51 7.19 25.11
N LEU A 640 -1.99 6.16 25.77
CA LEU A 640 -0.93 6.30 26.78
C LEU A 640 0.41 6.68 26.10
N ARG A 641 1.37 7.19 26.89
CA ARG A 641 2.68 7.62 26.37
C ARG A 641 3.60 6.49 25.93
N ASN A 642 3.62 5.37 26.68
CA ASN A 642 4.60 4.29 26.50
C ASN A 642 4.06 2.91 26.05
N PRO A 643 2.82 2.74 25.54
CA PRO A 643 2.41 1.44 25.02
C PRO A 643 3.20 1.15 23.75
N LYS A 644 3.50 -0.13 23.49
CA LYS A 644 4.01 -0.58 22.19
C LYS A 644 2.86 -1.20 21.40
N SER A 645 3.03 -1.26 20.08
CA SER A 645 2.07 -1.93 19.20
C SER A 645 2.80 -2.70 18.12
N THR A 646 2.39 -3.93 17.89
CA THR A 646 2.92 -4.77 16.82
C THR A 646 1.90 -5.84 16.43
N CYS A 647 1.82 -6.17 15.14
CA CYS A 647 0.90 -7.19 14.59
C CYS A 647 -0.55 -7.11 15.12
N GLY A 648 -1.11 -5.90 15.23
CA GLY A 648 -2.49 -5.68 15.71
C GLY A 648 -2.70 -5.76 17.24
N TRP A 649 -1.64 -5.92 18.02
CA TRP A 649 -1.68 -5.95 19.49
C TRP A 649 -1.11 -4.67 20.10
N ILE A 650 -1.68 -4.25 21.23
CA ILE A 650 -1.19 -3.15 22.06
C ILE A 650 -0.76 -3.70 23.41
N GLY A 651 0.47 -3.39 23.81
CA GLY A 651 1.04 -3.77 25.09
C GLY A 651 2.54 -3.46 25.15
N PRO A 652 3.17 -3.57 26.33
CA PRO A 652 2.55 -3.90 27.60
C PRO A 652 1.82 -2.68 28.17
N VAL A 653 0.59 -2.88 28.65
CA VAL A 653 -0.18 -1.85 29.37
C VAL A 653 -0.47 -2.32 30.80
N PRO A 654 -0.83 -1.42 31.74
CA PRO A 654 -1.09 -1.80 33.12
C PRO A 654 -2.09 -2.95 33.25
N CYS A 655 -1.82 -3.88 34.16
CA CYS A 655 -2.72 -4.99 34.45
C CYS A 655 -3.98 -4.49 35.17
N PRO A 656 -5.18 -5.00 34.82
CA PRO A 656 -6.38 -4.76 35.60
C PRO A 656 -6.25 -5.22 37.06
N THR A 657 -6.80 -4.44 37.99
CA THR A 657 -6.69 -4.69 39.43
C THR A 657 -7.42 -5.96 39.85
N GLY A 658 -6.75 -6.83 40.60
CA GLY A 658 -7.36 -8.05 41.17
C GLY A 658 -7.51 -9.22 40.18
N CYS A 659 -6.94 -9.12 38.97
CA CYS A 659 -7.04 -10.18 37.96
C CYS A 659 -5.82 -11.10 37.95
N GLN A 660 -6.07 -12.40 37.79
CA GLN A 660 -5.03 -13.41 37.56
C GLN A 660 -4.72 -13.54 36.05
N SER A 661 -3.63 -14.24 35.72
CA SER A 661 -3.24 -14.48 34.33
C SER A 661 -4.32 -15.28 33.61
N SER A 662 -4.95 -14.69 32.60
CA SER A 662 -6.12 -15.26 31.93
C SER A 662 -6.43 -14.53 30.61
N TRP A 663 -7.24 -15.19 29.78
CA TRP A 663 -7.85 -14.57 28.60
C TRP A 663 -9.14 -13.86 29.00
N ILE A 664 -9.27 -12.58 28.61
CA ILE A 664 -10.41 -11.73 28.97
C ILE A 664 -11.14 -11.28 27.71
N LEU A 665 -12.45 -11.53 27.66
CA LEU A 665 -13.34 -11.00 26.63
C LEU A 665 -14.04 -9.75 27.14
N LEU A 666 -13.93 -8.64 26.41
CA LEU A 666 -14.58 -7.38 26.77
C LEU A 666 -15.97 -7.28 26.16
N HIS A 667 -16.94 -6.84 26.96
CA HIS A 667 -18.27 -6.46 26.51
C HIS A 667 -18.35 -4.94 26.29
N ALA A 668 -18.34 -4.52 25.03
CA ALA A 668 -18.59 -3.13 24.64
C ALA A 668 -19.45 -3.09 23.37
N ARG A 669 -20.48 -2.23 23.35
CA ARG A 669 -21.35 -2.07 22.18
C ARG A 669 -20.57 -1.46 21.02
N ARG A 670 -20.77 -1.94 19.78
CA ARG A 670 -20.26 -1.24 18.60
C ARG A 670 -20.99 0.09 18.45
N VAL A 671 -20.26 1.15 18.14
CA VAL A 671 -20.85 2.46 17.80
C VAL A 671 -21.23 2.42 16.32
N ASN A 672 -22.40 2.97 15.98
CA ASN A 672 -22.85 3.03 14.60
C ASN A 672 -21.92 3.92 13.78
N PHE A 673 -21.49 3.41 12.64
CA PHE A 673 -20.66 4.19 11.74
C PHE A 673 -21.47 5.32 11.10
N VAL A 674 -20.80 6.46 10.90
CA VAL A 674 -21.38 7.61 10.24
C VAL A 674 -21.06 7.51 8.75
N THR A 675 -22.09 7.57 7.91
CA THR A 675 -21.97 7.69 6.46
C THR A 675 -21.28 9.02 6.14
N PRO A 676 -20.04 9.04 5.61
CA PRO A 676 -19.42 10.31 5.23
C PRO A 676 -20.22 10.94 4.09
N VAL A 677 -20.63 12.18 4.30
CA VAL A 677 -21.28 13.01 3.29
C VAL A 677 -20.23 13.99 2.81
N VAL A 678 -20.15 14.15 1.50
CA VAL A 678 -19.31 15.18 0.91
C VAL A 678 -20.20 16.06 0.06
N ASP A 679 -20.44 17.26 0.57
CA ASP A 679 -21.10 18.31 -0.20
C ASP A 679 -20.20 18.70 -1.38
N ASP A 680 -20.81 19.04 -2.52
CA ASP A 680 -20.08 19.48 -3.70
C ASP A 680 -19.32 20.79 -3.40
N MET A 681 -17.99 20.67 -3.26
CA MET A 681 -17.09 21.78 -2.91
C MET A 681 -17.05 22.89 -3.98
N THR A 682 -17.69 22.69 -5.14
CA THR A 682 -17.85 23.72 -6.17
C THR A 682 -18.86 24.80 -5.76
N GLN A 683 -19.75 24.52 -4.82
CA GLN A 683 -20.62 25.52 -4.22
C GLN A 683 -20.01 26.04 -2.92
N THR A 684 -19.54 27.28 -2.92
CA THR A 684 -19.18 28.00 -1.70
C THR A 684 -20.43 28.21 -0.86
N ASN A 685 -20.79 27.22 -0.03
CA ASN A 685 -21.85 27.38 0.94
C ASN A 685 -21.37 28.36 2.01
N LEU A 686 -22.08 29.48 2.18
CA LEU A 686 -21.71 30.57 3.09
C LEU A 686 -21.57 30.08 4.55
N GLU A 687 -22.34 29.06 4.92
CA GLU A 687 -22.25 28.39 6.21
C GLU A 687 -20.88 27.73 6.45
N LEU A 688 -20.22 27.22 5.39
CA LEU A 688 -18.87 26.62 5.46
C LEU A 688 -17.78 27.65 5.75
N LEU A 689 -18.10 28.94 5.66
CA LEU A 689 -17.19 30.04 5.99
C LEU A 689 -17.56 30.73 7.31
N GLY A 690 -18.62 30.25 7.97
CA GLY A 690 -19.15 30.78 9.23
C GLY A 690 -20.17 31.91 9.06
N PHE A 691 -20.78 32.06 7.89
CA PHE A 691 -21.81 33.08 7.60
C PHE A 691 -23.22 32.43 7.57
N SER A 692 -24.26 33.19 7.91
CA SER A 692 -25.65 32.74 7.71
C SER A 692 -26.17 33.14 6.33
N GLU A 693 -27.10 32.36 5.78
CA GLU A 693 -27.75 32.72 4.50
C GLU A 693 -28.46 34.08 4.60
N SER A 694 -29.04 34.39 5.77
CA SER A 694 -29.68 35.68 6.03
C SER A 694 -28.74 36.90 5.95
N GLU A 695 -27.43 36.73 6.18
CA GLU A 695 -26.46 37.84 6.06
C GLU A 695 -26.18 38.20 4.60
N ALA A 696 -26.23 37.21 3.71
CA ALA A 696 -26.04 37.42 2.28
C ALA A 696 -27.18 38.21 1.64
N ASP A 697 -28.39 38.10 2.19
CA ASP A 697 -29.56 38.85 1.72
C ASP A 697 -29.53 40.32 2.18
N ILE A 698 -28.83 40.63 3.28
CA ILE A 698 -28.81 41.98 3.90
C ILE A 698 -27.72 42.87 3.29
N ASP A 699 -26.49 42.36 3.11
CA ASP A 699 -25.38 43.11 2.50
C ASP A 699 -24.47 42.21 1.63
N PRO A 700 -24.89 41.90 0.38
CA PRO A 700 -24.12 41.07 -0.54
C PRO A 700 -22.72 41.62 -0.85
N ILE A 701 -22.58 42.96 -0.92
CA ILE A 701 -21.35 43.62 -1.35
C ILE A 701 -20.33 43.65 -0.20
N GLY A 702 -20.76 43.97 1.02
CA GLY A 702 -19.93 43.89 2.22
C GLY A 702 -19.48 42.46 2.51
N LEU A 703 -20.38 41.49 2.36
CA LEU A 703 -20.06 40.06 2.49
C LEU A 703 -19.01 39.60 1.47
N THR A 704 -19.18 39.95 0.20
CA THR A 704 -18.21 39.62 -0.85
C THR A 704 -16.84 40.25 -0.55
N ARG A 705 -16.82 41.51 -0.10
CA ARG A 705 -15.58 42.20 0.28
C ARG A 705 -14.89 41.53 1.46
N GLU A 706 -15.66 41.05 2.44
CA GLU A 706 -15.12 40.31 3.58
C GLU A 706 -14.58 38.94 3.19
N ILE A 707 -15.31 38.16 2.38
CA ILE A 707 -14.87 36.85 1.91
C ILE A 707 -13.59 36.99 1.08
N SER A 708 -13.49 38.02 0.23
CA SER A 708 -12.31 38.27 -0.61
C SER A 708 -11.09 38.82 0.15
N ASP A 709 -11.21 39.18 1.44
CA ASP A 709 -10.10 39.68 2.24
C ASP A 709 -9.19 38.55 2.72
N MET A 710 -8.06 38.35 2.02
CA MET A 710 -7.07 37.32 2.32
C MET A 710 -6.49 37.41 3.74
N ASN A 711 -6.52 38.57 4.40
CA ASN A 711 -6.03 38.72 5.78
C ASN A 711 -6.91 38.02 6.81
N LYS A 712 -8.17 37.71 6.45
CA LYS A 712 -9.11 36.96 7.28
C LYS A 712 -8.99 35.44 7.10
N TRP A 713 -8.13 34.97 6.21
CA TRP A 713 -7.93 33.55 5.88
C TRP A 713 -6.66 32.96 6.50
N ASN A 714 -6.45 33.25 7.78
CA ASN A 714 -5.26 32.82 8.50
C ASN A 714 -5.59 31.68 9.48
N PRO A 715 -4.96 30.50 9.34
CA PRO A 715 -5.17 29.39 10.25
C PRO A 715 -4.53 29.62 11.62
N PRO A 716 -5.19 29.23 12.72
CA PRO A 716 -4.61 29.32 14.05
C PRO A 716 -3.41 28.37 14.19
N THR A 717 -2.35 28.84 14.84
CA THR A 717 -1.13 28.05 15.08
C THR A 717 -1.28 27.10 16.28
N SER A 718 -2.13 27.46 17.24
CA SER A 718 -2.45 26.67 18.43
C SER A 718 -3.91 26.90 18.87
N LEU A 719 -4.39 26.05 19.78
CA LEU A 719 -5.61 26.33 20.53
C LEU A 719 -5.42 27.58 21.43
N PRO A 720 -6.52 28.22 21.87
CA PRO A 720 -6.47 29.29 22.86
C PRO A 720 -5.73 28.83 24.12
N ALA A 721 -4.98 29.74 24.75
CA ALA A 721 -4.24 29.43 25.96
C ALA A 721 -5.18 28.95 27.07
N ARG A 722 -4.80 27.85 27.75
CA ARG A 722 -5.56 27.33 28.90
C ARG A 722 -5.64 28.41 29.97
N ALA A 723 -6.86 28.72 30.43
CA ALA A 723 -7.04 29.65 31.54
C ALA A 723 -6.29 29.13 32.78
N GLY A 724 -5.29 29.87 33.26
CA GLY A 724 -4.49 29.53 34.45
C GLY A 724 -3.12 28.90 34.19
N ALA A 725 -2.66 28.74 32.95
CA ALA A 725 -1.31 28.25 32.65
C ALA A 725 -0.24 29.33 32.95
N SER A 726 0.23 29.39 34.19
CA SER A 726 1.35 30.26 34.56
C SER A 726 2.63 29.79 33.85
N THR A 727 3.26 30.70 33.11
CA THR A 727 4.59 30.57 32.52
C THR A 727 5.64 30.49 33.63
N SER A 728 5.90 29.30 34.18
CA SER A 728 7.10 29.06 34.97
C SER A 728 7.56 27.62 34.76
N ALA A 729 8.76 27.47 34.20
CA ALA A 729 9.36 26.21 33.79
C ALA A 729 9.86 25.33 34.96
N VAL A 730 9.29 25.48 36.17
CA VAL A 730 9.63 24.67 37.34
C VAL A 730 8.40 24.55 38.23
N SER A 731 7.56 23.52 38.08
CA SER A 731 6.70 23.04 39.17
C SER A 731 6.18 21.63 38.91
N ASN A 732 6.56 20.73 39.82
CA ASN A 732 5.93 19.50 40.30
C ASN A 732 5.02 18.67 39.36
N ASP A 733 5.32 17.37 39.29
CA ASP A 733 4.58 16.22 38.73
C ASP A 733 3.08 16.08 39.13
N THR A 734 2.51 17.07 39.83
CA THR A 734 1.18 17.02 40.46
C THR A 734 0.00 17.38 39.56
N SER A 735 0.23 17.93 38.37
CA SER A 735 -0.83 18.32 37.41
C SER A 735 -1.04 17.33 36.27
N ALA A 736 -0.23 16.28 36.14
CA ALA A 736 -0.33 15.34 35.03
C ALA A 736 -1.50 14.36 35.22
N VAL A 737 -2.39 14.26 34.22
CA VAL A 737 -3.42 13.22 34.18
C VAL A 737 -2.75 11.85 34.13
N ARG A 738 -3.00 11.01 35.13
CA ARG A 738 -2.37 9.69 35.23
C ARG A 738 -3.41 8.60 35.37
N LEU A 739 -3.28 7.54 34.57
CA LEU A 739 -4.04 6.31 34.75
C LEU A 739 -3.62 5.65 36.08
N THR A 740 -4.58 5.43 36.96
CA THR A 740 -4.39 4.84 38.30
C THR A 740 -4.72 3.36 38.32
N ALA A 741 -5.87 2.97 37.77
CA ALA A 741 -6.33 1.59 37.75
C ALA A 741 -7.16 1.29 36.50
N VAL A 742 -7.15 0.01 36.12
CA VAL A 742 -8.10 -0.58 35.16
C VAL A 742 -8.91 -1.62 35.93
N ARG A 743 -10.24 -1.52 35.93
CA ARG A 743 -11.14 -2.44 36.61
C ARG A 743 -11.95 -3.24 35.59
N LEU A 744 -12.18 -4.51 35.90
CA LEU A 744 -13.01 -5.40 35.08
C LEU A 744 -14.19 -5.87 35.92
N ASN A 745 -15.39 -5.50 35.49
CA ASN A 745 -16.64 -5.92 36.12
C ASN A 745 -17.28 -7.00 35.27
N GLU A 746 -17.58 -8.16 35.84
CA GLU A 746 -18.26 -9.23 35.12
C GLU A 746 -19.67 -8.79 34.71
N VAL A 747 -20.06 -9.11 33.48
CA VAL A 747 -21.38 -8.82 32.93
C VAL A 747 -22.12 -10.15 32.81
N GLU A 748 -23.21 -10.29 33.56
CA GLU A 748 -24.12 -11.43 33.39
C GLU A 748 -24.74 -11.35 32.00
N SER A 749 -24.38 -12.30 31.14
CA SER A 749 -24.94 -12.42 29.81
C SER A 749 -25.87 -13.63 29.76
N THR A 750 -27.11 -13.43 29.33
CA THR A 750 -28.09 -14.52 29.12
C THR A 750 -27.87 -15.25 27.79
N VAL A 751 -27.02 -14.71 26.90
CA VAL A 751 -26.88 -15.13 25.50
C VAL A 751 -25.53 -15.80 25.19
N SER A 752 -24.47 -15.52 25.96
CA SER A 752 -23.11 -16.03 25.72
C SER A 752 -22.67 -16.99 26.83
N VAL A 753 -22.14 -18.16 26.43
CA VAL A 753 -21.54 -19.17 27.32
C VAL A 753 -20.20 -18.67 27.91
N ALA A 754 -19.54 -17.71 27.26
CA ALA A 754 -18.28 -17.13 27.73
C ALA A 754 -18.52 -15.99 28.72
N ARG A 755 -17.71 -15.94 29.80
CA ARG A 755 -17.66 -14.83 30.75
C ARG A 755 -17.18 -13.56 30.04
N GLN A 756 -17.95 -12.49 30.16
CA GLN A 756 -17.62 -11.20 29.55
C GLN A 756 -17.44 -10.13 30.62
N TYR A 757 -16.53 -9.19 30.36
CA TYR A 757 -16.18 -8.15 31.32
C TYR A 757 -16.40 -6.77 30.73
N ARG A 758 -16.97 -5.86 31.52
CA ARG A 758 -16.99 -4.44 31.22
C ARG A 758 -15.79 -3.78 31.89
N ALA A 759 -14.99 -3.11 31.08
CA ALA A 759 -13.83 -2.38 31.59
C ALA A 759 -14.22 -0.99 32.10
N ALA A 760 -13.58 -0.56 33.18
CA ALA A 760 -13.58 0.81 33.67
C ALA A 760 -12.12 1.26 33.87
N VAL A 761 -11.85 2.53 33.59
CA VAL A 761 -10.52 3.13 33.72
C VAL A 761 -10.58 4.32 34.66
N ASP A 762 -9.65 4.34 35.61
CA ASP A 762 -9.61 5.33 36.67
C ASP A 762 -8.42 6.26 36.44
N PHE A 763 -8.65 7.56 36.34
CA PHE A 763 -7.63 8.59 36.17
C PHE A 763 -7.54 9.47 37.41
N MET A 764 -6.33 9.93 37.71
CA MET A 764 -6.11 11.02 38.67
C MET A 764 -6.00 12.32 37.87
N CYS A 765 -6.91 13.27 38.13
CA CYS A 765 -6.99 14.57 37.47
C CYS A 765 -6.97 15.66 38.53
N ASN A 766 -5.91 16.49 38.57
CA ASN A 766 -5.76 17.58 39.56
C ASN A 766 -5.95 17.13 41.04
N GLY A 767 -5.60 15.88 41.36
CA GLY A 767 -5.78 15.31 42.71
C GLY A 767 -7.15 14.68 42.98
N GLU A 768 -8.08 14.70 42.02
CA GLU A 768 -9.37 14.02 42.09
C GLU A 768 -9.38 12.74 41.23
N GLN A 769 -10.00 11.66 41.72
CA GLN A 769 -10.13 10.43 40.97
C GLN A 769 -11.38 10.45 40.08
N VAL A 770 -11.18 10.31 38.77
CA VAL A 770 -12.23 10.29 37.75
C VAL A 770 -12.32 8.88 37.14
N THR A 771 -13.53 8.30 37.11
CA THR A 771 -13.77 6.95 36.55
C THR A 771 -14.54 7.04 35.24
N PHE A 772 -14.06 6.37 34.19
CA PHE A 772 -14.79 6.18 32.93
C PHE A 772 -15.12 4.70 32.74
N THR A 773 -16.42 4.39 32.70
CA THR A 773 -16.90 3.04 32.35
C THR A 773 -17.05 2.91 30.83
N LEU A 774 -16.38 1.92 30.24
CA LEU A 774 -16.27 1.76 28.79
C LEU A 774 -17.46 0.97 28.25
N TYR A 775 -18.54 1.67 27.90
CA TYR A 775 -19.77 1.04 27.41
C TYR A 775 -19.71 0.64 25.93
N SER A 776 -18.89 1.35 25.14
CA SER A 776 -18.88 1.24 23.69
C SER A 776 -17.48 1.19 23.10
N ASN A 777 -17.36 0.70 21.87
CA ASN A 777 -16.11 0.57 21.14
C ASN A 777 -16.04 1.57 19.96
N PRO A 778 -15.72 2.85 20.21
CA PRO A 778 -15.59 3.86 19.16
C PRO A 778 -14.32 3.64 18.34
N VAL A 779 -14.40 3.92 17.04
CA VAL A 779 -13.23 4.07 16.15
C VAL A 779 -12.58 5.44 16.35
N PHE A 780 -11.25 5.45 16.40
CA PHE A 780 -10.43 6.66 16.39
C PHE A 780 -9.63 6.73 15.10
N VAL A 781 -9.84 7.78 14.31
CA VAL A 781 -9.13 7.98 13.04
C VAL A 781 -8.07 9.06 13.22
N HIS A 782 -6.82 8.77 12.87
CA HIS A 782 -5.78 9.78 12.95
C HIS A 782 -5.87 10.78 11.80
N VAL A 783 -5.41 12.02 12.04
CA VAL A 783 -5.25 13.01 10.97
C VAL A 783 -3.95 12.74 10.19
N PRO A 784 -4.02 12.52 8.87
CA PRO A 784 -2.82 12.36 8.03
C PRO A 784 -2.02 13.65 7.90
N LYS A 785 -0.76 13.55 7.46
CA LYS A 785 0.08 14.72 7.22
C LYS A 785 -0.40 15.46 5.97
N CYS A 786 -0.83 16.70 6.11
CA CYS A 786 -1.17 17.56 4.97
C CYS A 786 0.10 18.02 4.21
N ALA A 787 -0.03 18.30 2.91
CA ALA A 787 1.09 18.81 2.12
C ALA A 787 1.17 20.34 2.24
N GLY A 788 2.03 20.81 3.15
CA GLY A 788 2.18 22.23 3.50
C GLY A 788 2.30 22.42 5.01
N THR A 789 2.48 23.66 5.47
CA THR A 789 2.57 23.97 6.90
C THR A 789 1.21 24.26 7.53
N SER A 790 0.35 24.99 6.81
CA SER A 790 -1.02 25.27 7.24
C SER A 790 -1.91 25.67 6.06
N HIS A 791 -3.21 25.43 6.18
CA HIS A 791 -4.19 25.69 5.11
C HIS A 791 -5.19 26.77 5.52
N PRO A 792 -5.60 27.64 4.59
CA PRO A 792 -6.43 28.80 4.91
C PRO A 792 -7.80 28.39 5.44
N ILE A 793 -8.21 29.01 6.53
CA ILE A 793 -9.55 28.92 7.14
C ILE A 793 -9.98 30.34 7.52
N HIS A 794 -11.27 30.64 7.34
CA HIS A 794 -11.78 31.97 7.59
C HIS A 794 -11.93 32.24 9.11
N GLU A 795 -11.56 33.44 9.56
CA GLU A 795 -11.54 33.82 10.97
C GLU A 795 -12.88 33.60 11.71
N ARG A 796 -14.01 33.89 11.04
CA ARG A 796 -15.35 33.68 11.63
C ARG A 796 -15.59 32.21 11.98
N LEU A 797 -15.18 31.30 11.08
CA LEU A 797 -15.31 29.87 11.32
C LEU A 797 -14.41 29.42 12.48
N VAL A 798 -13.19 29.93 12.56
CA VAL A 798 -12.27 29.66 13.68
C VAL A 798 -12.89 30.10 15.01
N LYS A 799 -13.46 31.30 15.09
CA LYS A 799 -14.15 31.80 16.30
C LYS A 799 -15.30 30.88 16.71
N LYS A 800 -16.12 30.43 15.75
CA LYS A 800 -17.21 29.48 16.00
C LYS A 800 -16.71 28.09 16.44
N MET A 801 -15.56 27.63 15.94
CA MET A 801 -14.97 26.37 16.39
C MET A 801 -14.38 26.47 17.80
N PHE A 802 -13.83 27.62 18.18
CA PHE A 802 -13.25 27.83 19.51
C PHE A 802 -14.29 27.88 20.63
N THR A 803 -15.56 28.17 20.35
CA THR A 803 -16.62 28.04 21.37
C THR A 803 -16.92 26.59 21.74
N GLY A 804 -16.55 25.63 20.88
CA GLY A 804 -16.70 24.19 21.11
C GLY A 804 -15.46 23.51 21.71
N VAL A 805 -14.47 24.27 22.17
CA VAL A 805 -13.25 23.73 22.80
C VAL A 805 -13.53 23.38 24.26
N VAL A 806 -13.21 22.14 24.65
CA VAL A 806 -13.38 21.60 26.00
C VAL A 806 -12.05 21.02 26.47
N LEU A 807 -11.65 21.31 27.71
CA LEU A 807 -10.45 20.70 28.29
C LEU A 807 -10.71 19.24 28.64
N ALA A 808 -9.77 18.34 28.33
CA ALA A 808 -9.93 16.91 28.59
C ALA A 808 -10.26 16.62 30.08
N LYS A 809 -9.61 17.34 31.00
CA LYS A 809 -9.84 17.22 32.45
C LYS A 809 -11.27 17.54 32.90
N ASP A 810 -12.01 18.37 32.16
CA ASP A 810 -13.35 18.83 32.58
C ASP A 810 -14.48 17.95 32.02
N LEU A 811 -14.15 16.94 31.20
CA LEU A 811 -15.14 16.09 30.51
C LEU A 811 -16.12 15.36 31.44
N ASN A 812 -15.73 15.07 32.69
CA ASN A 812 -16.58 14.40 33.67
C ASN A 812 -17.27 15.37 34.65
N ASN A 813 -16.80 16.62 34.76
CA ASN A 813 -17.20 17.57 35.80
C ASN A 813 -18.16 18.65 35.27
N GLY A 814 -19.13 18.25 34.44
CA GLY A 814 -20.19 19.16 33.98
C GLY A 814 -19.78 20.14 32.88
N ALA A 815 -18.72 19.86 32.12
CA ALA A 815 -18.39 20.64 30.93
C ALA A 815 -19.62 20.75 30.00
N ASN A 816 -19.86 21.96 29.48
CA ASN A 816 -20.91 22.20 28.50
C ASN A 816 -20.48 21.62 27.15
N ILE A 817 -20.73 20.33 26.96
CA ILE A 817 -20.38 19.61 25.74
C ILE A 817 -21.40 19.99 24.66
N PRO A 818 -20.96 20.47 23.49
CA PRO A 818 -21.84 20.77 22.37
C PRO A 818 -22.70 19.58 21.95
N SER A 819 -23.84 19.85 21.31
CA SER A 819 -24.69 18.80 20.73
C SER A 819 -23.89 17.94 19.75
N THR A 820 -24.37 16.73 19.47
CA THR A 820 -23.69 15.77 18.58
C THR A 820 -23.51 16.26 17.14
N GLU A 821 -24.24 17.30 16.74
CA GLU A 821 -24.17 17.92 15.42
C GLU A 821 -23.06 18.98 15.31
N VAL A 822 -22.60 19.52 16.44
CA VAL A 822 -21.58 20.56 16.50
C VAL A 822 -20.22 19.94 16.82
N LEU A 823 -19.19 20.40 16.12
CA LEU A 823 -17.81 19.96 16.36
C LEU A 823 -17.40 20.27 17.81
N THR A 824 -17.06 19.24 18.57
CA THR A 824 -16.42 19.34 19.88
C THR A 824 -14.92 19.14 19.71
N ILE A 825 -14.11 20.12 20.14
CA ILE A 825 -12.65 20.01 20.13
C ILE A 825 -12.19 19.76 21.56
N ILE A 826 -11.61 18.59 21.82
CA ILE A 826 -11.07 18.23 23.12
C ILE A 826 -9.60 18.62 23.14
N ASP A 827 -9.23 19.62 23.95
CA ASP A 827 -7.84 19.95 24.23
C ASP A 827 -7.24 18.89 25.16
N ALA A 828 -6.37 18.05 24.60
CA ALA A 828 -5.67 16.95 25.24
C ALA A 828 -4.14 17.09 25.09
N THR A 829 -3.64 18.33 25.09
CA THR A 829 -2.22 18.66 24.87
C THR A 829 -1.30 18.28 26.03
N GLU A 830 -1.84 18.03 27.23
CA GLU A 830 -1.03 17.62 28.38
C GLU A 830 -0.85 16.08 28.46
N PRO A 831 0.23 15.60 29.12
CA PRO A 831 0.44 14.18 29.41
C PRO A 831 -0.82 13.43 29.90
N GLY A 832 -1.18 12.33 29.22
CA GLY A 832 -2.21 11.41 29.68
C GLY A 832 -3.65 11.82 29.37
N GLU A 833 -3.88 13.06 28.96
CA GLU A 833 -5.21 13.56 28.59
C GLU A 833 -5.79 12.87 27.34
N GLU A 834 -4.95 12.45 26.40
CA GLU A 834 -5.39 11.71 25.21
C GLU A 834 -6.12 10.41 25.58
N ALA A 835 -5.56 9.63 26.51
CA ALA A 835 -6.19 8.38 26.98
C ALA A 835 -7.51 8.67 27.70
N LEU A 836 -7.58 9.76 28.47
CA LEU A 836 -8.80 10.21 29.14
C LEU A 836 -9.88 10.63 28.12
N ALA A 837 -9.52 11.43 27.12
CA ALA A 837 -10.44 11.85 26.06
C ALA A 837 -10.99 10.65 25.27
N ARG A 838 -10.15 9.66 24.98
CA ARG A 838 -10.57 8.40 24.36
C ARG A 838 -11.49 7.59 25.28
N ALA A 839 -11.22 7.55 26.58
CA ALA A 839 -12.08 6.87 27.56
C ALA A 839 -13.48 7.52 27.64
N TRP A 840 -13.54 8.86 27.64
CA TRP A 840 -14.79 9.59 27.55
C TRP A 840 -15.56 9.26 26.27
N CYS A 841 -14.89 9.23 25.11
CA CYS A 841 -15.52 8.84 23.84
C CYS A 841 -16.14 7.43 23.89
N ALA A 842 -15.46 6.50 24.57
CA ALA A 842 -15.94 5.12 24.76
C ALA A 842 -17.09 5.01 25.78
N GLN A 843 -17.17 5.91 26.76
CA GLN A 843 -18.32 6.03 27.65
C GLN A 843 -19.52 6.67 26.92
N SER A 844 -19.29 7.73 26.16
CA SER A 844 -20.33 8.49 25.45
C SER A 844 -20.82 7.82 24.16
N GLY A 845 -20.05 6.90 23.58
CA GLY A 845 -20.36 6.28 22.30
C GLY A 845 -20.12 7.18 21.10
N ARG A 846 -19.03 7.95 21.11
CA ARG A 846 -18.68 8.86 20.01
C ARG A 846 -17.38 8.43 19.34
N HIS A 847 -17.39 8.36 18.02
CA HIS A 847 -16.17 8.31 17.22
C HIS A 847 -15.40 9.62 17.35
N ALA A 848 -14.09 9.59 17.17
CA ALA A 848 -13.30 10.82 17.20
C ALA A 848 -12.14 10.80 16.20
N VAL A 849 -11.82 11.98 15.67
CA VAL A 849 -10.58 12.22 14.93
C VAL A 849 -9.50 12.59 15.93
N VAL A 850 -8.30 12.02 15.78
CA VAL A 850 -7.18 12.25 16.70
C VAL A 850 -6.05 12.92 15.95
N ARG A 851 -5.62 14.08 16.43
CA ARG A 851 -4.46 14.80 15.94
C ARG A 851 -3.40 14.83 17.03
N LYS A 852 -2.16 14.41 16.73
CA LYS A 852 -1.00 14.65 17.62
C LYS A 852 -0.10 15.75 17.10
N ASN A 853 0.65 16.35 18.02
CA ASN A 853 1.63 17.39 17.73
C ASN A 853 2.53 17.09 16.53
N GLY A 854 2.56 18.06 15.61
CA GLY A 854 3.40 18.04 14.41
C GLY A 854 2.81 17.36 13.18
N ILE A 855 1.62 16.74 13.26
CA ILE A 855 0.98 16.04 12.14
C ILE A 855 -0.42 16.60 11.89
N GLY A 856 -0.68 17.02 10.66
CA GLY A 856 -1.94 17.65 10.26
C GLY A 856 -2.09 19.09 10.77
N CYS A 857 -2.49 20.01 9.88
CA CYS A 857 -2.81 21.37 10.27
C CYS A 857 -4.20 21.45 10.91
N PHE A 858 -4.47 22.55 11.63
CA PHE A 858 -5.77 22.78 12.30
C PHE A 858 -6.94 22.63 11.34
N THR A 859 -6.88 23.32 10.20
CA THR A 859 -7.92 23.32 9.17
C THR A 859 -8.23 21.91 8.64
N CYS A 860 -7.20 21.10 8.35
CA CYS A 860 -7.40 19.74 7.86
C CYS A 860 -7.99 18.83 8.94
N ALA A 861 -7.55 18.98 10.20
CA ALA A 861 -8.06 18.20 11.32
C ALA A 861 -9.53 18.49 11.61
N THR A 862 -9.92 19.78 11.60
CA THR A 862 -11.32 20.19 11.80
C THR A 862 -12.20 19.74 10.65
N ASN A 863 -11.76 19.93 9.41
CA ASN A 863 -12.52 19.52 8.22
C ASN A 863 -12.71 18.00 8.12
N LEU A 864 -11.74 17.23 8.60
CA LEU A 864 -11.84 15.76 8.65
C LEU A 864 -12.85 15.29 9.72
N ALA A 865 -12.97 16.02 10.83
CA ALA A 865 -13.87 15.66 11.92
C ALA A 865 -15.34 16.04 11.65
N THR A 866 -15.59 17.08 10.86
CA THR A 866 -16.93 17.61 10.59
C THR A 866 -17.75 16.76 9.62
N LYS A 867 -19.08 16.84 9.73
CA LYS A 867 -20.04 16.06 8.94
C LYS A 867 -20.11 16.39 7.45
N ARG A 868 -19.96 17.67 7.08
CA ARG A 868 -20.16 18.13 5.70
C ARG A 868 -18.94 17.95 4.78
N THR A 869 -17.75 17.85 5.36
CA THR A 869 -16.47 17.82 4.63
C THR A 869 -15.61 16.59 4.94
N GLY A 870 -16.03 15.78 5.91
CA GLY A 870 -15.19 14.76 6.54
C GLY A 870 -15.95 13.51 6.95
N LEU A 871 -15.50 12.88 8.03
CA LEU A 871 -16.05 11.62 8.54
C LEU A 871 -17.34 11.79 9.34
N GLY A 872 -17.67 13.03 9.74
CA GLY A 872 -18.88 13.32 10.51
C GLY A 872 -18.91 12.81 11.95
N PHE A 873 -17.74 12.62 12.56
CA PHE A 873 -17.63 12.26 13.97
C PHE A 873 -18.01 13.42 14.90
N ASN A 874 -17.79 14.66 14.46
CA ASN A 874 -17.99 15.89 15.23
C ASN A 874 -17.25 15.89 16.59
N VAL A 875 -16.18 15.10 16.71
CA VAL A 875 -15.25 15.10 17.85
C VAL A 875 -13.84 15.10 17.30
N LEU A 876 -13.04 16.06 17.73
CA LEU A 876 -11.61 16.17 17.44
C LEU A 876 -10.84 16.14 18.77
N ILE A 877 -9.99 15.14 18.98
CA ILE A 877 -9.05 15.10 20.09
C ILE A 877 -7.75 15.75 19.63
N TRP A 878 -7.42 16.89 20.24
CA TRP A 878 -6.26 17.71 19.91
C TRP A 878 -5.14 17.48 20.93
N CYS A 879 -4.12 16.70 20.53
CA CYS A 879 -3.00 16.29 21.38
C CYS A 879 -1.69 17.02 21.02
#